data_AF-Q2R0I9-F1
#
_entry.id   AF-Q2R0I9-F1
#
_cell.length_a   1.000
_cell.length_b   1.000
_cell.length_c   1.000
_cell.angle_alpha   90.00
_cell.angle_beta   90.00
_cell.angle_gamma   90.00
#
_symmetry.space_group_name_H-M   'P 1'
#
loop_
_entity.id
_entity.type
_entity.pdbx_description
1 polymer ?
#
loop_
_entity_poly.entity_id
_entity_poly.type
_entity_poly.pdbx_seq_one_letter_code
_entity_poly.pdbx_strand_id
1 'polypeptide(L)'
;MEVDPPPPPPPPMANYFDPESSGRREEYRRYRKRLSSSNASPLLGTAVSKFSEARLFCDGNSIQRRPNAGLLLEDIKQEAADISDFDSLDESKLFGSGKKRASLDASDAGFSSGRQAVRSALKSVKLEEDMPHEGETTSTIFASLLDSAIQGLMPFSDVILQFERTCRNASESIRSAGTGKLRMVEDRLMQQKAQLLLDEAASWSLLWYLYGKGNEELPGELFVAPTTSHQEACRFVVTDLTAQLCLRIVLWLEGLASEALDLEKKVRGSHVGSYLPSSGVWHRTQRYIKRKNNDTTIVKHVDFDAPTREGAQLLPDDKKQDELLLEDIWTLLRAGRLEEASELCRSAGQSWRAATLCPFGGIDLFPSLEAMLKNGKSRTLQAIELESGVGRQLCLWKWASYCASEKIAEQDGGRYEMAVYALQCSNLKRILPICTDWESACWAMTKSWLGVQVDLVLSQYQTSRPEEKQFDDEMNGTQPMLNSAGPESWPHSVLDQQPRDISALLQKLHSSDLVHETVSRACREQHRQIEMNLMSGNIAHLLDLLWSWVSPSEDDQNILRPRDDPDMIRFGAHIVLVLRYLFSDEMEDEFEEKLVAVGDLIINMYVRYLFSEQQEELVGVYASQLERDLCIELFVEMMELRLNSSLHTMFKLFLSAVEYLPFSSGDASKASLEEIIERVLSRSREPKPIKYDEDIFDVAEMHHLQALQKATVIQWLCFTPPSSIPDFQMISGKLLIRALMHSNTLFREFSLISMRRVPELPVGPHKLLAILAEPLKQKENLISLEDPEVSDNLREFEDWHEYYSLDATYRSWLKFEMENASISPEMLSAEEKSQAVAAAKETLELAFLLLYREDIPWLNAVESSPIEPSEHVFLELHATAILCLPSGECMLPDATSCTALTSALYSTVSETEVLHRQLKVDVNVSSKDPCCIQVSLLCLAVEGDGLGLHEANDGGLLAAIMAAGFKGELNRFQPGVSIEISRLDAWYSDGHGSVESTAAYIIRGLCRRCCLPETILRSMQASIALSEAGDSLDHCDKLIELVASSESGIMHLFSQQQLQEFLLFERECYLSKMELEEEQLEQLPADG
;
A
#
# COMPACT_ATOMS: atom_id res chain seq x y z
N MET A 1 -5.44 -32.34 -40.87
CA MET A 1 -5.85 -31.66 -42.12
C MET A 1 -7.10 -30.90 -41.82
N GLU A 2 -6.93 -29.65 -41.40
CA GLU A 2 -7.88 -28.56 -41.53
C GLU A 2 -7.02 -27.30 -41.67
N VAL A 3 -7.42 -26.43 -42.58
CA VAL A 3 -6.60 -25.42 -43.26
C VAL A 3 -7.08 -24.05 -42.79
N ASP A 4 -6.17 -23.27 -42.20
CA ASP A 4 -6.44 -21.88 -41.81
C ASP A 4 -6.52 -20.94 -43.03
N PRO A 5 -7.37 -19.89 -42.99
CA PRO A 5 -7.53 -18.93 -44.07
C PRO A 5 -6.42 -17.86 -44.08
N PRO A 6 -6.07 -17.28 -45.26
CA PRO A 6 -4.99 -16.30 -45.40
C PRO A 6 -5.42 -14.87 -45.02
N PRO A 7 -4.47 -14.00 -44.62
CA PRO A 7 -4.75 -12.62 -44.21
C PRO A 7 -5.08 -11.70 -45.40
N PRO A 8 -5.81 -10.59 -45.16
CA PRO A 8 -6.29 -9.67 -46.21
C PRO A 8 -5.18 -8.72 -46.74
N PRO A 9 -5.33 -8.21 -47.98
CA PRO A 9 -4.32 -7.39 -48.65
C PRO A 9 -4.36 -5.90 -48.20
N PRO A 10 -3.24 -5.16 -48.33
CA PRO A 10 -3.19 -3.74 -48.00
C PRO A 10 -3.91 -2.86 -49.06
N PRO A 11 -4.41 -1.66 -48.69
CA PRO A 11 -5.08 -0.74 -49.61
C PRO A 11 -4.11 -0.02 -50.57
N PRO A 12 -4.60 0.55 -51.68
CA PRO A 12 -3.80 0.85 -52.86
C PRO A 12 -3.06 2.20 -52.79
N MET A 13 -1.83 2.21 -53.28
CA MET A 13 -1.09 3.42 -53.64
C MET A 13 -1.74 4.14 -54.83
N ALA A 14 -2.04 5.43 -54.67
CA ALA A 14 -2.40 6.31 -55.76
C ALA A 14 -1.16 7.05 -56.28
N ASN A 15 -0.68 6.63 -57.44
CA ASN A 15 0.17 7.43 -58.32
C ASN A 15 -0.70 8.44 -59.08
N TYR A 16 -0.30 9.71 -59.12
CA TYR A 16 -0.46 10.56 -60.29
C TYR A 16 0.69 11.57 -60.36
N PHE A 17 1.64 11.29 -61.26
CA PHE A 17 2.36 12.30 -62.03
C PHE A 17 1.38 12.92 -63.04
N ASP A 18 1.41 14.24 -63.24
CA ASP A 18 1.97 14.87 -64.46
C ASP A 18 1.87 16.43 -64.39
N PRO A 19 2.46 17.21 -65.32
CA PRO A 19 3.28 18.39 -65.01
C PRO A 19 2.69 19.66 -65.64
N GLU A 20 3.34 20.81 -65.47
CA GLU A 20 3.64 21.76 -66.55
C GLU A 20 4.05 23.14 -66.00
N SER A 21 5.15 23.62 -66.59
CA SER A 21 5.46 25.03 -66.85
C SER A 21 5.98 25.90 -65.70
N SER A 22 7.00 26.74 -65.82
CA SER A 22 8.07 26.94 -66.80
C SER A 22 8.89 28.17 -66.36
N GLY A 23 10.22 28.13 -66.57
CA GLY A 23 11.10 29.29 -66.74
C GLY A 23 11.95 29.65 -65.51
N ARG A 24 13.28 29.80 -65.57
CA ARG A 24 14.27 30.00 -66.64
C ARG A 24 15.63 29.49 -66.09
N ARG A 25 16.37 28.62 -66.80
CA ARG A 25 17.55 28.94 -67.67
C ARG A 25 18.71 29.64 -66.94
N GLU A 26 19.82 28.93 -66.70
CA GLU A 26 21.08 28.90 -67.49
C GLU A 26 22.13 29.83 -66.80
N GLU A 27 23.39 29.50 -66.51
CA GLU A 27 24.44 28.80 -67.26
C GLU A 27 25.62 28.30 -66.37
N TYR A 28 26.15 27.10 -66.70
CA TYR A 28 27.57 26.68 -66.92
C TYR A 28 28.71 27.14 -65.94
N ARG A 29 29.80 26.41 -65.62
CA ARG A 29 30.54 25.22 -66.12
C ARG A 29 31.66 24.91 -65.08
N ARG A 30 31.82 23.66 -64.63
CA ARG A 30 32.91 22.69 -64.91
C ARG A 30 34.39 23.03 -64.56
N TYR A 31 34.95 22.15 -63.69
CA TYR A 31 36.23 21.38 -63.75
C TYR A 31 37.57 21.90 -63.15
N ARG A 32 38.06 21.12 -62.15
CA ARG A 32 39.39 20.45 -61.96
C ARG A 32 40.74 21.21 -61.83
N LYS A 33 41.39 20.89 -60.69
CA LYS A 33 42.75 20.31 -60.45
C LYS A 33 44.08 21.10 -60.64
N ARG A 34 44.89 20.99 -59.57
CA ARG A 34 46.37 20.76 -59.42
C ARG A 34 47.38 21.94 -59.42
N LEU A 35 48.05 22.08 -58.26
CA LEU A 35 49.50 22.06 -57.95
C LEU A 35 50.54 22.79 -58.84
N SER A 36 51.29 23.71 -58.19
CA SER A 36 52.76 23.68 -57.96
C SER A 36 53.59 24.91 -58.38
N SER A 37 54.45 25.32 -57.42
CA SER A 37 55.85 25.80 -57.50
C SER A 37 56.24 27.16 -58.14
N SER A 38 56.69 28.06 -57.24
CA SER A 38 58.02 28.69 -57.11
C SER A 38 58.54 29.82 -58.04
N ASN A 39 59.23 30.75 -57.32
CA ASN A 39 60.33 31.66 -57.69
C ASN A 39 60.04 33.03 -58.34
N ALA A 40 60.21 34.12 -57.57
CA ALA A 40 61.34 35.06 -57.69
C ALA A 40 61.11 36.35 -56.84
N SER A 41 62.12 36.75 -56.05
CA SER A 41 62.30 38.12 -55.52
C SER A 41 63.20 38.93 -56.49
N PRO A 42 63.39 40.29 -56.39
CA PRO A 42 63.96 40.97 -55.21
C PRO A 42 63.59 42.48 -54.96
N LEU A 43 63.88 42.96 -53.72
CA LEU A 43 64.19 44.36 -53.25
C LEU A 43 63.03 45.42 -53.33
N LEU A 44 62.77 46.35 -52.39
CA LEU A 44 63.49 46.98 -51.28
C LEU A 44 62.49 47.78 -50.39
N GLY A 45 62.68 47.79 -49.04
CA GLY A 45 62.17 48.76 -48.04
C GLY A 45 60.65 48.73 -47.73
N THR A 46 60.12 48.71 -46.50
CA THR A 46 60.51 49.33 -45.22
C THR A 46 59.64 48.67 -44.10
N ALA A 47 60.10 48.74 -42.85
CA ALA A 47 59.60 47.97 -41.69
C ALA A 47 58.27 48.43 -41.05
N VAL A 48 57.78 47.57 -40.12
CA VAL A 48 56.75 47.75 -39.05
C VAL A 48 55.30 47.46 -39.49
N SER A 49 54.46 46.61 -38.87
CA SER A 49 54.49 45.67 -37.71
C SER A 49 53.47 44.53 -38.00
N LYS A 50 53.67 43.34 -37.44
CA LYS A 50 52.82 42.15 -37.62
C LYS A 50 52.16 41.72 -36.31
N PHE A 51 51.04 41.00 -36.47
CA PHE A 51 50.35 40.06 -35.57
C PHE A 51 49.14 40.58 -34.79
N SER A 52 47.95 40.38 -35.37
CA SER A 52 46.76 39.90 -34.65
C SER A 52 45.87 39.18 -35.67
N GLU A 53 45.94 37.85 -35.73
CA GLU A 53 44.96 37.01 -36.43
C GLU A 53 45.22 35.54 -36.04
N ALA A 54 44.79 35.17 -34.82
CA ALA A 54 44.61 33.79 -34.37
C ALA A 54 43.78 33.72 -33.06
N ARG A 55 42.65 34.41 -33.00
CA ARG A 55 41.58 34.15 -32.01
C ARG A 55 40.27 34.38 -32.74
N LEU A 56 39.55 33.31 -33.10
CA LEU A 56 38.11 33.25 -33.43
C LEU A 56 37.76 31.86 -33.98
N PHE A 57 37.20 31.00 -33.12
CA PHE A 57 36.20 29.98 -33.49
C PHE A 57 35.28 29.76 -32.29
N CYS A 58 34.34 30.68 -32.11
CA CYS A 58 33.09 30.48 -31.37
C CYS A 58 32.07 31.41 -32.02
N ASP A 59 31.42 30.94 -33.10
CA ASP A 59 30.27 31.61 -33.68
C ASP A 59 29.02 31.16 -32.91
N GLY A 60 28.57 31.99 -31.97
CA GLY A 60 27.25 31.92 -31.39
C GLY A 60 26.28 32.77 -32.22
N ASN A 61 25.39 32.13 -32.98
CA ASN A 61 24.26 32.82 -33.59
C ASN A 61 23.03 32.77 -32.67
N SER A 62 22.49 33.96 -32.45
CA SER A 62 21.45 34.32 -31.50
C SER A 62 20.11 33.59 -31.70
N ILE A 63 19.53 33.09 -30.60
CA ILE A 63 18.07 32.94 -30.44
C ILE A 63 17.64 33.48 -29.06
N GLN A 64 16.45 34.09 -29.03
CA GLN A 64 15.92 34.99 -28.02
C GLN A 64 15.84 34.43 -26.58
N ARG A 65 16.39 35.17 -25.61
CA ARG A 65 16.10 35.02 -24.17
C ARG A 65 14.71 35.59 -23.81
N ARG A 66 13.93 34.80 -23.06
CA ARG A 66 13.00 35.28 -22.02
C ARG A 66 13.19 34.46 -20.73
N PRO A 67 12.85 35.02 -19.55
CA PRO A 67 13.53 34.68 -18.31
C PRO A 67 12.71 33.74 -17.40
N ASN A 68 13.40 32.92 -16.61
CA ASN A 68 13.21 32.67 -15.17
C ASN A 68 13.61 31.24 -14.75
N ALA A 69 14.68 31.12 -13.96
CA ALA A 69 14.90 30.00 -13.02
C ALA A 69 15.82 30.39 -11.85
N GLY A 70 15.95 31.70 -11.56
CA GLY A 70 16.83 32.24 -10.52
C GLY A 70 16.27 32.16 -9.10
N LEU A 71 15.43 31.17 -8.78
CA LEU A 71 14.79 31.04 -7.47
C LEU A 71 14.97 29.67 -6.80
N LEU A 72 15.78 28.76 -7.33
CA LEU A 72 15.96 27.42 -6.71
C LEU A 72 17.26 27.25 -5.91
N LEU A 73 18.22 28.18 -6.00
CA LEU A 73 19.52 28.07 -5.33
C LEU A 73 19.56 28.67 -3.92
N GLU A 74 18.58 29.52 -3.55
CA GLU A 74 18.41 29.96 -2.16
C GLU A 74 17.65 28.92 -1.31
N ASP A 75 16.71 28.18 -1.90
CA ASP A 75 15.90 27.18 -1.18
C ASP A 75 16.73 25.98 -0.69
N ILE A 76 17.78 25.59 -1.42
CA ILE A 76 18.68 24.47 -1.04
C ILE A 76 19.62 24.85 0.11
N LYS A 77 19.98 26.15 0.23
CA LYS A 77 20.76 26.63 1.38
C LYS A 77 19.89 26.82 2.62
N GLN A 78 18.60 27.09 2.45
CA GLN A 78 17.66 27.27 3.56
C GLN A 78 17.25 25.91 4.17
N GLU A 79 17.05 24.87 3.36
CA GLU A 79 16.74 23.50 3.86
C GLU A 79 17.90 22.85 4.63
N ALA A 80 19.15 23.19 4.29
CA ALA A 80 20.33 22.69 5.02
C ALA A 80 20.55 23.39 6.38
N ALA A 81 19.99 24.60 6.57
CA ALA A 81 20.10 25.35 7.82
C ALA A 81 19.10 24.84 8.88
N ASP A 82 17.92 24.38 8.46
CA ASP A 82 16.85 23.90 9.36
C ASP A 82 17.15 22.53 10.02
N ILE A 83 18.17 21.81 9.52
CA ILE A 83 18.64 20.53 10.11
C ILE A 83 19.57 20.77 11.31
N SER A 84 20.17 21.96 11.42
CA SER A 84 21.16 22.25 12.48
C SER A 84 20.57 22.77 13.80
N ASP A 85 19.26 23.03 13.86
CA ASP A 85 18.59 23.61 15.04
C ASP A 85 17.80 22.59 15.89
N PHE A 86 17.86 21.29 15.59
CA PHE A 86 17.11 20.27 16.34
C PHE A 86 17.92 19.52 17.42
N ASP A 87 19.22 19.77 17.56
CA ASP A 87 20.12 18.93 18.39
C ASP A 87 20.69 19.62 19.65
N SER A 88 19.99 20.62 20.20
CA SER A 88 20.43 21.28 21.44
C SER A 88 19.31 21.53 22.48
N LEU A 89 18.63 20.47 22.93
CA LEU A 89 17.90 20.53 24.20
C LEU A 89 18.23 19.32 25.08
N ASP A 90 19.29 19.51 25.86
CA ASP A 90 19.78 18.68 26.95
C ASP A 90 18.69 18.46 28.03
N GLU A 91 18.39 17.19 28.32
CA GLU A 91 17.60 16.74 29.46
C GLU A 91 18.37 17.01 30.76
N SER A 92 18.21 18.19 31.35
CA SER A 92 18.16 18.32 32.81
C SER A 92 17.74 19.71 33.29
N LYS A 93 16.83 19.71 34.27
CA LYS A 93 16.29 20.83 35.07
C LYS A 93 15.02 21.47 34.52
N LEU A 94 13.89 21.06 35.08
CA LEU A 94 12.78 21.97 35.39
C LEU A 94 11.94 21.42 36.55
N PHE A 95 12.53 21.41 37.75
CA PHE A 95 11.77 21.61 38.98
C PHE A 95 11.93 23.09 39.39
N GLY A 96 10.79 23.77 39.48
CA GLY A 96 10.58 24.88 40.41
C GLY A 96 10.74 26.30 39.86
N SER A 97 9.62 27.02 39.74
CA SER A 97 9.32 28.15 40.63
C SER A 97 7.98 28.81 40.24
N GLY A 98 6.91 28.37 40.90
CA GLY A 98 5.68 29.13 41.00
C GLY A 98 5.86 30.30 41.99
N LYS A 99 5.53 31.52 41.55
CA LYS A 99 5.37 32.67 42.43
C LYS A 99 3.96 32.68 43.06
N LYS A 100 3.94 32.37 44.35
CA LYS A 100 3.12 32.94 45.44
C LYS A 100 1.81 33.66 45.05
N ARG A 101 0.69 33.10 45.51
CA ARG A 101 -0.28 33.80 46.39
C ARG A 101 -0.79 32.83 47.44
N ALA A 102 -0.93 33.33 48.66
CA ALA A 102 -1.11 32.58 49.91
C ALA A 102 -2.54 32.67 50.44
N SER A 103 -3.01 31.59 51.08
CA SER A 103 -3.87 31.52 52.28
C SER A 103 -4.21 30.03 52.54
N LEU A 104 -3.61 29.36 53.52
CA LEU A 104 -3.97 29.22 54.95
C LEU A 104 -5.04 28.13 55.25
N ASP A 105 -4.62 27.20 56.13
CA ASP A 105 -5.38 26.31 57.04
C ASP A 105 -6.10 25.08 56.46
N ALA A 106 -6.14 23.88 57.07
CA ALA A 106 -5.54 23.27 58.28
C ALA A 106 -5.74 21.72 58.18
N SER A 107 -4.74 20.89 58.55
CA SER A 107 -4.69 19.99 59.73
C SER A 107 -5.26 18.56 59.62
N ASP A 108 -4.53 17.65 60.30
CA ASP A 108 -4.77 16.25 60.71
C ASP A 108 -4.48 15.12 59.70
N ALA A 109 -3.48 14.22 59.87
CA ALA A 109 -2.88 13.45 60.98
C ALA A 109 -3.54 12.09 61.26
N GLY A 110 -2.74 11.01 61.20
CA GLY A 110 -2.98 9.79 61.98
C GLY A 110 -2.72 8.42 61.32
N PHE A 111 -1.50 7.87 61.50
CA PHE A 111 -1.13 6.49 61.92
C PHE A 111 -1.96 5.28 61.40
N SER A 112 -1.43 4.08 61.07
CA SER A 112 -0.09 3.48 61.12
C SER A 112 -0.17 2.00 60.70
N SER A 113 1.02 1.43 60.45
CA SER A 113 1.42 0.01 60.62
C SER A 113 1.41 -0.87 59.38
N GLY A 114 2.62 -1.28 58.99
CA GLY A 114 2.91 -2.05 57.79
C GLY A 114 2.96 -3.56 57.97
N ARG A 115 3.22 -4.24 56.85
CA ARG A 115 3.99 -5.49 56.72
C ARG A 115 4.42 -5.64 55.24
N GLN A 116 5.70 -5.97 55.06
CA GLN A 116 6.39 -6.24 53.80
C GLN A 116 5.70 -7.34 52.98
N ALA A 117 5.54 -7.10 51.67
CA ALA A 117 5.57 -8.14 50.65
C ALA A 117 6.00 -7.51 49.31
N VAL A 118 7.03 -8.11 48.71
CA VAL A 118 7.60 -7.81 47.40
C VAL A 118 6.51 -7.86 46.33
N ARG A 119 6.38 -6.82 45.49
CA ARG A 119 5.58 -6.84 44.26
C ARG A 119 6.32 -6.15 43.12
N SER A 120 6.61 -6.97 42.11
CA SER A 120 6.86 -6.61 40.72
C SER A 120 5.68 -5.80 40.18
N ALA A 121 5.97 -4.67 39.55
CA ALA A 121 4.98 -3.82 38.90
C ALA A 121 4.67 -4.35 37.49
N LEU A 122 3.76 -5.31 37.40
CA LEU A 122 2.92 -5.51 36.22
C LEU A 122 1.73 -4.54 36.37
N LYS A 123 1.68 -3.50 35.54
CA LYS A 123 0.47 -2.68 35.42
C LYS A 123 -0.57 -3.51 34.67
N SER A 124 -1.55 -3.99 35.42
CA SER A 124 -2.84 -4.45 34.90
C SER A 124 -3.51 -3.29 34.16
N VAL A 125 -3.70 -3.43 32.86
CA VAL A 125 -4.61 -2.59 32.08
C VAL A 125 -6.02 -2.88 32.58
N LYS A 126 -6.63 -1.88 33.24
CA LYS A 126 -8.08 -1.83 33.39
C LYS A 126 -8.61 -1.42 32.02
N LEU A 127 -9.48 -2.26 31.43
CA LEU A 127 -10.41 -1.85 30.39
C LEU A 127 -11.28 -0.74 30.98
N GLU A 128 -10.96 0.52 30.68
CA GLU A 128 -11.95 1.59 30.64
C GLU A 128 -12.28 1.82 29.17
N GLU A 129 -13.56 2.04 28.89
CA GLU A 129 -14.11 2.27 27.55
C GLU A 129 -13.51 3.56 26.98
N ASP A 130 -12.42 3.44 26.20
CA ASP A 130 -11.85 4.56 25.47
C ASP A 130 -12.77 4.89 24.28
N MET A 131 -13.52 5.98 24.45
CA MET A 131 -14.17 6.68 23.35
C MET A 131 -13.10 7.17 22.36
N PRO A 132 -13.36 7.18 21.05
CA PRO A 132 -12.41 7.70 20.07
C PRO A 132 -12.05 9.14 20.43
N HIS A 133 -10.75 9.39 20.61
CA HIS A 133 -10.23 10.74 20.79
C HIS A 133 -10.56 11.58 19.55
N GLU A 134 -10.89 12.87 19.75
CA GLU A 134 -11.18 13.83 18.68
C GLU A 134 -9.99 13.94 17.70
N GLY A 135 -9.92 13.07 16.70
CA GLY A 135 -8.84 13.02 15.71
C GLY A 135 -8.61 11.67 15.03
N GLU A 136 -9.01 10.54 15.63
CA GLU A 136 -8.80 9.21 15.03
C GLU A 136 -9.86 8.87 13.98
N THR A 137 -9.42 8.39 12.82
CA THR A 137 -10.31 7.93 11.74
C THR A 137 -10.76 6.49 12.02
N THR A 138 -11.91 6.07 11.46
CA THR A 138 -12.37 4.68 11.56
C THR A 138 -11.33 3.69 11.00
N SER A 139 -10.59 4.08 9.96
CA SER A 139 -9.51 3.27 9.37
C SER A 139 -8.34 3.03 10.33
N THR A 140 -7.93 4.02 11.13
CA THR A 140 -6.82 3.86 12.10
C THR A 140 -7.20 2.92 13.24
N ILE A 141 -8.43 3.00 13.75
CA ILE A 141 -8.94 2.08 14.78
C ILE A 141 -8.97 0.65 14.23
N PHE A 142 -9.52 0.46 13.03
CA PHE A 142 -9.57 -0.86 12.39
C PHE A 142 -8.17 -1.46 12.14
N ALA A 143 -7.22 -0.65 11.67
CA ALA A 143 -5.84 -1.07 11.50
C ALA A 143 -5.18 -1.49 12.82
N SER A 144 -5.36 -0.73 13.91
CA SER A 144 -4.80 -1.06 15.23
C SER A 144 -5.36 -2.37 15.83
N LEU A 145 -6.65 -2.63 15.63
CA LEU A 145 -7.31 -3.85 16.08
C LEU A 145 -6.83 -5.07 15.28
N LEU A 146 -6.71 -4.90 13.96
CA LEU A 146 -6.15 -5.92 13.08
C LEU A 146 -4.68 -6.21 13.43
N ASP A 147 -3.86 -5.18 13.61
CA ASP A 147 -2.45 -5.31 13.99
C ASP A 147 -2.29 -6.04 15.33
N SER A 148 -3.12 -5.71 16.33
CA SER A 148 -3.17 -6.43 17.60
C SER A 148 -3.48 -7.92 17.43
N ALA A 149 -4.33 -8.30 16.46
CA ALA A 149 -4.61 -9.68 16.13
C ALA A 149 -3.46 -10.37 15.38
N ILE A 150 -2.85 -9.70 14.40
CA ILE A 150 -1.70 -10.21 13.64
C ILE A 150 -0.52 -10.50 14.58
N GLN A 151 -0.29 -9.63 15.57
CA GLN A 151 0.74 -9.82 16.60
C GLN A 151 0.38 -10.87 17.66
N GLY A 152 -0.83 -11.44 17.62
CA GLY A 152 -1.31 -12.44 18.58
C GLY A 152 -1.66 -11.87 19.96
N LEU A 153 -1.83 -10.55 20.09
CA LEU A 153 -2.22 -9.88 21.33
C LEU A 153 -3.72 -10.01 21.62
N MET A 154 -4.53 -10.21 20.57
CA MET A 154 -5.98 -10.39 20.66
C MET A 154 -6.44 -11.52 19.73
N PRO A 155 -7.33 -12.44 20.16
CA PRO A 155 -7.89 -13.43 19.25
C PRO A 155 -8.82 -12.76 18.23
N PHE A 156 -8.87 -13.27 17.00
CA PHE A 156 -9.71 -12.69 15.95
C PHE A 156 -11.21 -12.70 16.30
N SER A 157 -11.68 -13.64 17.14
CA SER A 157 -13.05 -13.62 17.67
C SER A 157 -13.38 -12.31 18.41
N ASP A 158 -12.42 -11.80 19.18
CA ASP A 158 -12.58 -10.56 19.93
C ASP A 158 -12.44 -9.35 19.02
N VAL A 159 -11.56 -9.41 18.02
CA VAL A 159 -11.43 -8.37 16.99
C VAL A 159 -12.73 -8.17 16.21
N ILE A 160 -13.42 -9.24 15.82
CA ILE A 160 -14.73 -9.14 15.14
C ILE A 160 -15.75 -8.38 16.01
N LEU A 161 -15.79 -8.65 17.33
CA LEU A 161 -16.64 -7.90 18.26
C LEU A 161 -16.21 -6.43 18.38
N GLN A 162 -14.92 -6.14 18.34
CA GLN A 162 -14.46 -4.75 18.38
C GLN A 162 -14.77 -4.00 17.09
N PHE A 163 -14.71 -4.66 15.92
CA PHE A 163 -15.17 -4.08 14.65
C PHE A 163 -16.66 -3.74 14.70
N GLU A 164 -17.47 -4.68 15.18
CA GLU A 164 -18.91 -4.48 15.42
C GLU A 164 -19.17 -3.24 16.30
N ARG A 165 -18.53 -3.19 17.48
CA ARG A 165 -18.67 -2.09 18.43
C ARG A 165 -18.20 -0.76 17.85
N THR A 166 -17.10 -0.75 17.12
CA THR A 166 -16.55 0.46 16.51
C THR A 166 -17.54 1.05 15.50
N CYS A 167 -18.10 0.22 14.62
CA CYS A 167 -19.10 0.65 13.64
C CYS A 167 -20.39 1.14 14.31
N ARG A 168 -20.86 0.42 15.34
CA ARG A 168 -22.04 0.83 16.12
C ARG A 168 -21.83 2.16 16.84
N ASN A 169 -20.73 2.32 17.57
CA ASN A 169 -20.41 3.55 18.30
C ASN A 169 -20.26 4.74 17.34
N ALA A 170 -19.63 4.52 16.18
CA ALA A 170 -19.55 5.54 15.13
C ALA A 170 -20.94 5.95 14.63
N SER A 171 -21.84 5.00 14.39
CA SER A 171 -23.23 5.29 14.02
C SER A 171 -23.98 6.08 15.10
N GLU A 172 -23.90 5.65 16.36
CA GLU A 172 -24.54 6.32 17.49
C GLU A 172 -24.03 7.76 17.65
N SER A 173 -22.72 7.97 17.50
CA SER A 173 -22.08 9.29 17.52
C SER A 173 -22.64 10.20 16.42
N ILE A 174 -22.70 9.72 15.17
CA ILE A 174 -23.27 10.48 14.03
C ILE A 174 -24.75 10.83 14.28
N ARG A 175 -25.54 9.89 14.78
CA ARG A 175 -26.97 10.10 15.08
C ARG A 175 -27.18 11.12 16.21
N SER A 176 -26.29 11.13 17.20
CA SER A 176 -26.35 12.10 18.30
C SER A 176 -25.93 13.51 17.86
N ALA A 177 -24.91 13.62 17.00
CA ALA A 177 -24.36 14.88 16.49
C ALA A 177 -25.31 15.62 15.52
N GLY A 178 -26.19 14.90 14.82
CA GLY A 178 -27.16 15.47 13.86
C GLY A 178 -28.23 16.39 14.47
N THR A 179 -28.30 16.51 15.79
CA THR A 179 -29.34 17.31 16.47
C THR A 179 -28.99 18.81 16.54
N GLY A 180 -29.13 19.51 15.41
CA GLY A 180 -29.52 20.94 15.43
C GLY A 180 -28.64 21.98 14.71
N LYS A 181 -27.61 21.59 13.94
CA LYS A 181 -26.73 22.55 13.22
C LYS A 181 -26.53 22.32 11.72
N LEU A 182 -26.95 21.19 11.16
CA LEU A 182 -26.70 20.81 9.75
C LEU A 182 -27.86 21.18 8.82
N ARG A 183 -27.57 21.39 7.52
CA ARG A 183 -28.61 21.57 6.50
C ARG A 183 -29.38 20.25 6.32
N MET A 184 -30.65 20.29 5.92
CA MET A 184 -31.52 19.10 5.79
C MET A 184 -30.93 18.00 4.87
N VAL A 185 -30.17 18.38 3.83
CA VAL A 185 -29.51 17.42 2.93
C VAL A 185 -28.32 16.74 3.61
N GLU A 186 -27.50 17.51 4.34
CA GLU A 186 -26.36 16.99 5.10
C GLU A 186 -26.81 16.06 6.22
N ASP A 187 -27.89 16.41 6.93
CA ASP A 187 -28.48 15.56 7.97
C ASP A 187 -29.00 14.23 7.38
N ARG A 188 -29.63 14.25 6.20
CA ARG A 188 -30.04 13.01 5.52
C ARG A 188 -28.87 12.13 5.10
N LEU A 189 -27.79 12.72 4.58
CA LEU A 189 -26.58 11.98 4.22
C LEU A 189 -25.90 11.36 5.46
N MET A 190 -25.83 12.12 6.56
CA MET A 190 -25.31 11.62 7.84
C MET A 190 -26.16 10.48 8.40
N GLN A 191 -27.49 10.57 8.32
CA GLN A 191 -28.39 9.49 8.73
C GLN A 191 -28.23 8.25 7.84
N GLN A 192 -28.03 8.43 6.54
CA GLN A 192 -27.73 7.31 5.62
C GLN A 192 -26.40 6.65 5.98
N LYS A 193 -25.34 7.43 6.20
CA LYS A 193 -24.04 6.89 6.64
C LYS A 193 -24.14 6.15 7.98
N ALA A 194 -24.88 6.70 8.95
CA ALA A 194 -25.10 6.04 10.23
C ALA A 194 -25.86 4.71 10.07
N GLN A 195 -26.80 4.62 9.13
CA GLN A 195 -27.50 3.36 8.85
C GLN A 195 -26.55 2.32 8.24
N LEU A 196 -25.74 2.71 7.24
CA LEU A 196 -24.75 1.81 6.62
C LEU A 196 -23.77 1.24 7.65
N LEU A 197 -23.27 2.06 8.59
CA LEU A 197 -22.40 1.60 9.67
C LEU A 197 -23.10 0.62 10.64
N LEU A 198 -24.42 0.75 10.85
CA LEU A 198 -25.18 -0.24 11.64
C LEU A 198 -25.37 -1.54 10.88
N ASP A 199 -25.62 -1.48 9.57
CA ASP A 199 -25.73 -2.66 8.72
C ASP A 199 -24.37 -3.40 8.63
N GLU A 200 -23.26 -2.66 8.63
CA GLU A 200 -21.92 -3.22 8.76
C GLU A 200 -21.69 -3.89 10.12
N ALA A 201 -22.07 -3.22 11.21
CA ALA A 201 -22.00 -3.80 12.56
C ALA A 201 -22.83 -5.10 12.66
N ALA A 202 -24.02 -5.14 12.05
CA ALA A 202 -24.84 -6.33 11.98
C ALA A 202 -24.13 -7.49 11.23
N SER A 203 -23.44 -7.18 10.13
CA SER A 203 -22.64 -8.15 9.38
C SER A 203 -21.47 -8.72 10.21
N TRP A 204 -20.75 -7.87 10.96
CA TRP A 204 -19.69 -8.32 11.88
C TRP A 204 -20.25 -9.16 13.03
N SER A 205 -21.36 -8.74 13.61
CA SER A 205 -22.07 -9.49 14.66
C SER A 205 -22.45 -10.88 14.17
N LEU A 206 -23.02 -11.00 12.97
CA LEU A 206 -23.37 -12.29 12.38
C LEU A 206 -22.14 -13.20 12.26
N LEU A 207 -21.04 -12.68 11.72
CA LEU A 207 -19.79 -13.43 11.57
C LEU A 207 -19.29 -13.96 12.92
N TRP A 208 -19.41 -13.17 14.00
CA TRP A 208 -19.09 -13.62 15.35
C TRP A 208 -20.03 -14.74 15.84
N TYR A 209 -21.33 -14.63 15.63
CA TYR A 209 -22.28 -15.70 16.01
C TYR A 209 -22.06 -16.99 15.21
N LEU A 210 -21.65 -16.89 13.94
CA LEU A 210 -21.40 -18.05 13.09
C LEU A 210 -20.06 -18.73 13.40
N TYR A 211 -18.98 -17.96 13.58
CA TYR A 211 -17.63 -18.50 13.67
C TYR A 211 -16.87 -18.10 14.95
N GLY A 212 -17.11 -16.90 15.49
CA GLY A 212 -16.36 -16.37 16.64
C GLY A 212 -16.73 -16.96 18.02
N LYS A 213 -17.98 -17.37 18.24
CA LYS A 213 -18.47 -17.85 19.56
C LYS A 213 -17.94 -19.24 19.97
N GLY A 214 -17.31 -19.98 19.05
CA GLY A 214 -16.91 -21.38 19.27
C GLY A 214 -18.11 -22.34 19.32
N ASN A 215 -17.85 -23.65 19.40
CA ASN A 215 -18.90 -24.65 19.63
C ASN A 215 -19.07 -24.88 21.13
N GLU A 216 -20.27 -24.60 21.64
CA GLU A 216 -20.60 -24.78 23.06
C GLU A 216 -20.84 -26.27 23.38
N GLU A 217 -20.02 -26.85 24.25
CA GLU A 217 -20.26 -28.19 24.79
C GLU A 217 -21.33 -28.15 25.89
N LEU A 218 -22.26 -29.11 25.88
CA LEU A 218 -23.31 -29.19 26.90
C LEU A 218 -22.75 -29.79 28.20
N PRO A 219 -22.87 -29.09 29.35
CA PRO A 219 -22.40 -29.63 30.63
C PRO A 219 -23.16 -30.91 31.01
N GLY A 220 -22.45 -32.04 31.06
CA GLY A 220 -23.01 -33.34 31.44
C GLY A 220 -23.70 -33.33 32.81
N GLU A 221 -23.28 -32.43 33.71
CA GLU A 221 -23.83 -32.29 35.05
C GLU A 221 -25.28 -31.82 35.09
N LEU A 222 -25.76 -31.13 34.05
CA LEU A 222 -27.12 -30.59 33.97
C LEU A 222 -28.14 -31.62 33.52
N PHE A 223 -27.71 -32.73 32.91
CA PHE A 223 -28.61 -33.80 32.49
C PHE A 223 -29.22 -34.51 33.70
N VAL A 224 -30.52 -34.82 33.60
CA VAL A 224 -31.25 -35.62 34.59
C VAL A 224 -31.74 -36.90 33.93
N ALA A 225 -31.83 -37.99 34.71
CA ALA A 225 -32.44 -39.24 34.26
C ALA A 225 -33.82 -39.41 34.94
N PRO A 226 -34.92 -39.63 34.19
CA PRO A 226 -35.00 -39.60 32.72
C PRO A 226 -34.80 -38.19 32.14
N THR A 227 -34.25 -38.12 30.92
CA THR A 227 -33.97 -36.87 30.18
C THR A 227 -35.27 -36.16 29.84
N THR A 228 -35.29 -34.83 30.01
CA THR A 228 -36.45 -33.99 29.67
C THR A 228 -36.47 -33.60 28.18
N SER A 229 -37.63 -33.20 27.65
CA SER A 229 -37.73 -32.75 26.25
C SER A 229 -36.82 -31.56 25.94
N HIS A 230 -36.68 -30.60 26.86
CA HIS A 230 -35.79 -29.46 26.71
C HIS A 230 -34.31 -29.87 26.62
N GLN A 231 -33.88 -30.84 27.44
CA GLN A 231 -32.51 -31.36 27.38
C GLN A 231 -32.23 -32.11 26.07
N GLU A 232 -33.19 -32.89 25.59
CA GLU A 232 -33.07 -33.57 24.29
C GLU A 232 -33.07 -32.57 23.13
N ALA A 233 -33.87 -31.50 23.21
CA ALA A 233 -33.83 -30.42 22.23
C ALA A 233 -32.48 -29.69 22.21
N CYS A 234 -31.91 -29.36 23.37
CA CYS A 234 -30.57 -28.76 23.45
C CYS A 234 -29.51 -29.72 22.89
N ARG A 235 -29.60 -31.01 23.21
CA ARG A 235 -28.72 -32.05 22.66
C ARG A 235 -28.79 -32.09 21.14
N PHE A 236 -29.99 -32.12 20.57
CA PHE A 236 -30.20 -32.11 19.12
C PHE A 236 -29.56 -30.90 18.46
N VAL A 237 -29.81 -29.69 18.98
CA VAL A 237 -29.30 -28.44 18.38
C VAL A 237 -27.77 -28.35 18.43
N VAL A 238 -27.11 -28.93 19.44
CA VAL A 238 -25.65 -28.99 19.49
C VAL A 238 -25.07 -30.04 18.51
N THR A 239 -25.82 -31.09 18.20
CA THR A 239 -25.35 -32.17 17.30
C THR A 239 -25.66 -31.95 15.83
N ASP A 240 -26.77 -31.28 15.50
CA ASP A 240 -27.20 -31.07 14.12
C ASP A 240 -26.74 -29.71 13.61
N LEU A 241 -25.95 -29.71 12.54
CA LEU A 241 -25.35 -28.50 11.97
C LEU A 241 -26.40 -27.48 11.50
N THR A 242 -27.54 -27.94 10.96
CA THR A 242 -28.59 -27.04 10.45
C THR A 242 -29.35 -26.40 11.59
N ALA A 243 -29.70 -27.17 12.62
CA ALA A 243 -30.36 -26.67 13.81
C ALA A 243 -29.44 -25.72 14.58
N GLN A 244 -28.14 -26.02 14.67
CA GLN A 244 -27.15 -25.15 15.28
C GLN A 244 -27.02 -23.81 14.54
N LEU A 245 -26.95 -23.85 13.20
CA LEU A 245 -26.95 -22.65 12.36
C LEU A 245 -28.20 -21.81 12.59
N CYS A 246 -29.38 -22.44 12.61
CA CYS A 246 -30.64 -21.74 12.89
C CYS A 246 -30.64 -21.09 14.28
N LEU A 247 -30.14 -21.78 15.30
CA LEU A 247 -30.01 -21.23 16.65
C LEU A 247 -29.11 -19.99 16.64
N ARG A 248 -27.93 -20.07 16.01
CA ARG A 248 -26.97 -18.95 15.93
C ARG A 248 -27.58 -17.73 15.25
N ILE A 249 -28.28 -17.92 14.12
CA ILE A 249 -28.99 -16.84 13.41
C ILE A 249 -30.11 -16.22 14.28
N VAL A 250 -30.88 -17.04 14.99
CA VAL A 250 -31.94 -16.53 15.88
C VAL A 250 -31.34 -15.71 17.02
N LEU A 251 -30.29 -16.21 17.67
CA LEU A 251 -29.60 -15.50 18.75
C LEU A 251 -28.99 -14.18 18.27
N TRP A 252 -28.43 -14.16 17.06
CA TRP A 252 -27.92 -12.95 16.43
C TRP A 252 -29.02 -11.90 16.23
N LEU A 253 -30.14 -12.28 15.60
CA LEU A 253 -31.24 -11.36 15.32
C LEU A 253 -31.94 -10.88 16.60
N GLU A 254 -32.08 -11.75 17.61
CA GLU A 254 -32.59 -11.37 18.92
C GLU A 254 -31.62 -10.42 19.65
N GLY A 255 -30.31 -10.65 19.51
CA GLY A 255 -29.26 -9.77 20.04
C GLY A 255 -29.33 -8.36 19.43
N LEU A 256 -29.37 -8.25 18.10
CA LEU A 256 -29.52 -6.97 17.41
C LEU A 256 -30.77 -6.21 17.86
N ALA A 257 -31.90 -6.91 17.95
CA ALA A 257 -33.15 -6.33 18.41
C ALA A 257 -33.06 -5.89 19.89
N SER A 258 -32.42 -6.68 20.76
CA SER A 258 -32.24 -6.34 22.17
C SER A 258 -31.40 -5.08 22.36
N GLU A 259 -30.29 -4.95 21.62
CA GLU A 259 -29.42 -3.79 21.71
C GLU A 259 -30.10 -2.53 21.17
N ALA A 260 -30.90 -2.65 20.11
CA ALA A 260 -31.72 -1.54 19.60
C ALA A 260 -32.70 -1.02 20.67
N LEU A 261 -33.29 -1.92 21.47
CA LEU A 261 -34.16 -1.54 22.59
C LEU A 261 -33.38 -0.88 23.72
N ASP A 262 -32.18 -1.36 24.03
CA ASP A 262 -31.34 -0.75 25.06
C ASP A 262 -30.90 0.66 24.65
N LEU A 263 -30.63 0.89 23.36
CA LEU A 263 -30.38 2.23 22.83
C LEU A 263 -31.63 3.12 22.93
N GLU A 264 -32.81 2.61 22.57
CA GLU A 264 -34.06 3.36 22.72
C GLU A 264 -34.32 3.74 24.18
N LYS A 265 -34.07 2.83 25.12
CA LYS A 265 -34.17 3.08 26.55
C LYS A 265 -33.19 4.15 27.02
N LYS A 266 -31.94 4.15 26.52
CA LYS A 266 -30.96 5.22 26.81
C LYS A 266 -31.43 6.58 26.32
N VAL A 267 -32.02 6.65 25.12
CA VAL A 267 -32.42 7.92 24.47
C VAL A 267 -33.76 8.45 24.98
N ARG A 268 -34.77 7.59 25.08
CA ARG A 268 -36.17 7.97 25.43
C ARG A 268 -36.52 7.73 26.90
N GLY A 269 -35.68 7.01 27.65
CA GLY A 269 -35.92 6.61 29.03
C GLY A 269 -36.75 5.33 29.20
N SER A 270 -37.43 4.88 28.13
CA SER A 270 -38.16 3.61 28.07
C SER A 270 -38.25 3.13 26.62
N HIS A 271 -38.19 1.80 26.43
CA HIS A 271 -38.37 1.13 25.13
C HIS A 271 -39.74 0.45 25.00
N VAL A 272 -40.57 0.48 26.05
CA VAL A 272 -41.96 0.01 26.06
C VAL A 272 -42.88 0.99 26.76
N GLY A 273 -44.19 0.89 26.46
CA GLY A 273 -45.23 1.67 27.11
C GLY A 273 -45.44 1.33 28.59
N SER A 274 -46.04 2.27 29.33
CA SER A 274 -46.46 2.06 30.72
C SER A 274 -47.95 1.69 30.78
N TYR A 275 -48.23 0.43 31.14
CA TYR A 275 -49.59 -0.10 31.26
C TYR A 275 -49.93 -0.32 32.72
N LEU A 276 -50.42 0.71 33.41
CA LEU A 276 -50.79 0.59 34.83
C LEU A 276 -52.19 0.01 35.01
N PRO A 277 -52.42 -0.92 35.96
CA PRO A 277 -53.69 -1.60 36.15
C PRO A 277 -54.71 -0.78 36.95
N SER A 278 -54.52 0.55 37.06
CA SER A 278 -55.18 1.45 38.02
C SER A 278 -56.73 1.45 37.98
N SER A 279 -57.35 0.87 36.95
CA SER A 279 -58.81 0.78 36.80
C SER A 279 -59.34 -0.62 36.45
N GLY A 280 -58.48 -1.64 36.41
CA GLY A 280 -58.83 -3.01 35.96
C GLY A 280 -58.82 -3.22 34.44
N VAL A 281 -58.81 -4.48 34.01
CA VAL A 281 -58.80 -4.91 32.59
C VAL A 281 -60.07 -4.46 31.88
N TRP A 282 -59.92 -3.96 30.65
CA TRP A 282 -61.00 -3.48 29.78
C TRP A 282 -62.01 -2.58 30.50
N HIS A 283 -61.50 -1.65 31.30
CA HIS A 283 -62.31 -0.86 32.21
C HIS A 283 -63.42 -0.06 31.52
N ARG A 284 -63.21 0.43 30.29
CA ARG A 284 -64.25 1.17 29.56
C ARG A 284 -65.36 0.23 29.11
N THR A 285 -64.99 -0.94 28.60
CA THR A 285 -65.91 -2.01 28.19
C THR A 285 -66.68 -2.54 29.39
N GLN A 286 -66.02 -2.76 30.53
CA GLN A 286 -66.65 -3.14 31.79
C GLN A 286 -67.67 -2.09 32.27
N ARG A 287 -67.35 -0.80 32.18
CA ARG A 287 -68.29 0.29 32.50
C ARG A 287 -69.47 0.35 31.54
N TYR A 288 -69.24 0.06 30.27
CA TYR A 288 -70.27 0.03 29.24
C TYR A 288 -71.26 -1.12 29.46
N ILE A 289 -70.77 -2.33 29.75
CA ILE A 289 -71.59 -3.49 30.12
C ILE A 289 -72.43 -3.19 31.37
N LYS A 290 -71.83 -2.59 32.41
CA LYS A 290 -72.53 -2.21 33.65
C LYS A 290 -73.69 -1.24 33.42
N ARG A 291 -73.66 -0.44 32.35
CA ARG A 291 -74.74 0.50 31.99
C ARG A 291 -75.93 -0.16 31.27
N LYS A 292 -75.88 -1.49 31.02
CA LYS A 292 -76.94 -2.27 30.33
C LYS A 292 -77.30 -1.71 28.95
N ASN A 293 -76.30 -1.28 28.18
CA ASN A 293 -76.49 -0.92 26.79
C ASN A 293 -76.63 -2.20 25.94
N ASN A 294 -77.63 -2.26 25.06
CA ASN A 294 -77.92 -3.44 24.22
C ASN A 294 -77.27 -3.32 22.83
N ASP A 295 -75.94 -3.22 22.79
CA ASP A 295 -75.20 -3.32 21.54
C ASP A 295 -74.73 -4.76 21.33
N THR A 296 -75.18 -5.40 20.24
CA THR A 296 -74.82 -6.78 19.90
C THR A 296 -73.39 -6.90 19.35
N THR A 297 -72.74 -5.77 19.04
CA THR A 297 -71.36 -5.74 18.51
C THR A 297 -70.30 -5.71 19.60
N ILE A 298 -70.67 -5.41 20.85
CA ILE A 298 -69.76 -5.33 22.00
C ILE A 298 -69.91 -6.56 22.89
N VAL A 299 -68.79 -7.03 23.44
CA VAL A 299 -68.76 -8.18 24.37
C VAL A 299 -69.66 -7.96 25.59
N LYS A 300 -70.26 -9.05 26.07
CA LYS A 300 -71.15 -9.08 27.25
C LYS A 300 -70.43 -9.56 28.51
N HIS A 301 -69.32 -10.28 28.34
CA HIS A 301 -68.46 -10.76 29.43
C HIS A 301 -67.06 -10.14 29.32
N VAL A 302 -66.31 -10.17 30.43
CA VAL A 302 -64.99 -9.50 30.58
C VAL A 302 -63.89 -10.53 30.92
N ASP A 303 -64.13 -11.79 30.59
CA ASP A 303 -63.11 -12.84 30.60
C ASP A 303 -62.32 -12.84 29.29
N PHE A 304 -61.09 -13.37 29.35
CA PHE A 304 -60.08 -13.19 28.29
C PHE A 304 -60.51 -13.77 26.93
N ASP A 305 -61.36 -14.79 26.90
CA ASP A 305 -61.88 -15.42 25.68
C ASP A 305 -63.22 -14.83 25.22
N ALA A 306 -63.78 -13.83 25.92
CA ALA A 306 -65.07 -13.23 25.57
C ALA A 306 -65.12 -12.68 24.13
N PRO A 307 -64.10 -11.95 23.62
CA PRO A 307 -64.12 -11.47 22.24
C PRO A 307 -64.24 -12.63 21.24
N THR A 308 -63.44 -13.67 21.46
CA THR A 308 -63.30 -14.82 20.55
C THR A 308 -64.48 -15.82 20.65
N ARG A 309 -65.07 -15.94 21.83
CA ARG A 309 -66.23 -16.82 22.12
C ARG A 309 -67.54 -16.19 21.65
N GLU A 310 -67.70 -14.89 21.82
CA GLU A 310 -68.93 -14.17 21.46
C GLU A 310 -68.91 -13.66 20.01
N GLY A 311 -67.74 -13.59 19.37
CA GLY A 311 -67.59 -12.99 18.04
C GLY A 311 -67.91 -11.49 18.06
N ALA A 312 -67.58 -10.83 19.17
CA ALA A 312 -67.90 -9.43 19.45
C ALA A 312 -66.63 -8.67 19.86
N GLN A 313 -66.62 -7.34 19.68
CA GLN A 313 -65.43 -6.53 19.90
C GLN A 313 -65.44 -5.83 21.27
N LEU A 314 -64.25 -5.48 21.73
CA LEU A 314 -64.09 -4.52 22.84
C LEU A 314 -64.45 -3.12 22.37
N LEU A 315 -64.66 -2.19 23.30
CA LEU A 315 -64.74 -0.78 22.92
C LEU A 315 -63.43 -0.33 22.24
N PRO A 316 -63.48 0.60 21.28
CA PRO A 316 -62.32 0.98 20.47
C PRO A 316 -61.09 1.39 21.29
N ASP A 317 -61.28 2.07 22.41
CA ASP A 317 -60.19 2.51 23.28
C ASP A 317 -59.50 1.35 24.01
N ASP A 318 -60.28 0.38 24.50
CA ASP A 318 -59.72 -0.81 25.16
C ASP A 318 -59.07 -1.74 24.12
N LYS A 319 -59.67 -1.90 22.93
CA LYS A 319 -59.06 -2.62 21.80
C LYS A 319 -57.72 -1.99 21.40
N LYS A 320 -57.66 -0.66 21.29
CA LYS A 320 -56.42 0.06 20.97
C LYS A 320 -55.35 -0.09 22.04
N GLN A 321 -55.73 -0.05 23.32
CA GLN A 321 -54.79 -0.26 24.42
C GLN A 321 -54.23 -1.68 24.43
N ASP A 322 -55.06 -2.69 24.16
CA ASP A 322 -54.61 -4.07 24.03
C ASP A 322 -53.67 -4.26 22.83
N GLU A 323 -53.96 -3.65 21.69
CA GLU A 323 -53.10 -3.73 20.51
C GLU A 323 -51.72 -3.11 20.77
N LEU A 324 -51.65 -1.97 21.46
CA LEU A 324 -50.38 -1.33 21.84
C LEU A 324 -49.57 -2.19 22.83
N LEU A 325 -50.24 -2.78 23.83
CA LEU A 325 -49.59 -3.70 24.76
C LEU A 325 -49.00 -4.91 24.03
N LEU A 326 -49.75 -5.47 23.07
CA LEU A 326 -49.30 -6.62 22.29
C LEU A 326 -48.21 -6.27 21.27
N GLU A 327 -48.19 -5.04 20.75
CA GLU A 327 -47.10 -4.51 19.93
C GLU A 327 -45.79 -4.43 20.74
N ASP A 328 -45.85 -3.96 21.99
CA ASP A 328 -44.70 -3.94 22.89
C ASP A 328 -44.26 -5.35 23.28
N ILE A 329 -45.21 -6.26 23.55
CA ILE A 329 -44.92 -7.68 23.81
C ILE A 329 -44.23 -8.31 22.59
N TRP A 330 -44.75 -8.09 21.37
CA TRP A 330 -44.15 -8.56 20.14
C TRP A 330 -42.70 -8.06 19.98
N THR A 331 -42.47 -6.78 20.28
CA THR A 331 -41.15 -6.16 20.23
C THR A 331 -40.18 -6.80 21.23
N LEU A 332 -40.61 -7.07 22.47
CA LEU A 332 -39.80 -7.76 23.47
C LEU A 332 -39.51 -9.23 23.09
N LEU A 333 -40.48 -9.93 22.49
CA LEU A 333 -40.31 -11.32 22.04
C LEU A 333 -39.31 -11.43 20.87
N ARG A 334 -39.31 -10.46 19.94
CA ARG A 334 -38.30 -10.36 18.87
C ARG A 334 -36.89 -10.10 19.40
N ALA A 335 -36.76 -9.53 20.59
CA ALA A 335 -35.49 -9.27 21.26
C ALA A 335 -35.06 -10.40 22.23
N GLY A 336 -35.76 -11.54 22.25
CA GLY A 336 -35.46 -12.63 23.19
C GLY A 336 -35.78 -12.30 24.67
N ARG A 337 -36.37 -11.14 24.97
CA ARG A 337 -36.64 -10.65 26.34
C ARG A 337 -37.97 -11.19 26.89
N LEU A 338 -38.10 -12.52 26.93
CA LEU A 338 -39.32 -13.23 27.35
C LEU A 338 -39.78 -12.87 28.77
N GLU A 339 -38.84 -12.71 29.70
CA GLU A 339 -39.16 -12.35 31.09
C GLU A 339 -39.78 -10.96 31.18
N GLU A 340 -39.24 -9.99 30.42
CA GLU A 340 -39.77 -8.63 30.39
C GLU A 340 -41.13 -8.58 29.72
N ALA A 341 -41.34 -9.34 28.65
CA ALA A 341 -42.66 -9.45 28.02
C ALA A 341 -43.70 -10.02 29.01
N SER A 342 -43.29 -11.02 29.80
CA SER A 342 -44.13 -11.62 30.83
C SER A 342 -44.43 -10.66 31.98
N GLU A 343 -43.43 -9.89 32.42
CA GLU A 343 -43.61 -8.89 33.47
C GLU A 343 -44.46 -7.72 32.99
N LEU A 344 -44.32 -7.30 31.74
CA LEU A 344 -45.17 -6.29 31.11
C LEU A 344 -46.64 -6.73 31.14
N CYS A 345 -46.93 -7.99 30.78
CA CYS A 345 -48.27 -8.58 30.90
C CYS A 345 -48.81 -8.53 32.33
N ARG A 346 -48.01 -8.90 33.33
CA ARG A 346 -48.42 -8.86 34.75
C ARG A 346 -48.67 -7.43 35.22
N SER A 347 -47.80 -6.50 34.87
CA SER A 347 -47.92 -5.08 35.21
C SER A 347 -49.19 -4.47 34.61
N ALA A 348 -49.57 -4.87 33.38
CA ALA A 348 -50.82 -4.48 32.73
C ALA A 348 -52.09 -5.08 33.37
N GLY A 349 -51.95 -5.96 34.36
CA GLY A 349 -53.06 -6.71 34.96
C GLY A 349 -53.56 -7.88 34.11
N GLN A 350 -52.80 -8.28 33.09
CA GLN A 350 -53.12 -9.34 32.14
C GLN A 350 -52.28 -10.61 32.36
N SER A 351 -52.28 -11.12 33.60
CA SER A 351 -51.44 -12.26 34.00
C SER A 351 -51.71 -13.55 33.22
N TRP A 352 -52.89 -13.70 32.60
CA TRP A 352 -53.16 -14.84 31.72
C TRP A 352 -52.27 -14.80 30.47
N ARG A 353 -51.98 -13.61 29.92
CA ARG A 353 -51.06 -13.48 28.78
C ARG A 353 -49.63 -13.86 29.17
N ALA A 354 -49.18 -13.49 30.37
CA ALA A 354 -47.89 -13.96 30.91
C ALA A 354 -47.84 -15.49 31.02
N ALA A 355 -48.93 -16.12 31.48
CA ALA A 355 -49.02 -17.58 31.54
C ALA A 355 -48.98 -18.21 30.13
N THR A 356 -49.55 -17.56 29.10
CA THR A 356 -49.48 -18.03 27.71
C THR A 356 -48.12 -17.83 27.02
N LEU A 357 -47.28 -16.93 27.54
CA LEU A 357 -45.92 -16.74 27.02
C LEU A 357 -44.93 -17.76 27.61
N CYS A 358 -45.09 -18.10 28.88
CA CYS A 358 -44.19 -18.99 29.61
C CYS A 358 -44.87 -20.32 30.00
N PRO A 359 -44.81 -21.36 29.15
CA PRO A 359 -45.32 -22.69 29.51
C PRO A 359 -44.60 -23.24 30.76
N PHE A 360 -45.28 -24.13 31.50
CA PHE A 360 -44.74 -24.85 32.66
C PHE A 360 -44.15 -23.99 33.79
N GLY A 361 -44.69 -22.78 33.98
CA GLY A 361 -44.40 -21.96 35.16
C GLY A 361 -43.11 -21.15 35.09
N GLY A 362 -42.73 -20.68 33.90
CA GLY A 362 -41.57 -19.79 33.73
C GLY A 362 -40.28 -20.52 33.34
N ILE A 363 -40.37 -21.79 32.93
CA ILE A 363 -39.22 -22.55 32.42
C ILE A 363 -38.95 -22.09 30.99
N ASP A 364 -37.71 -21.70 30.71
CA ASP A 364 -37.30 -21.28 29.38
C ASP A 364 -37.03 -22.51 28.51
N LEU A 365 -37.92 -22.81 27.57
CA LEU A 365 -37.80 -24.00 26.73
C LEU A 365 -36.97 -23.76 25.47
N PHE A 366 -36.42 -22.57 25.26
CA PHE A 366 -35.61 -22.28 24.08
C PHE A 366 -34.36 -23.19 24.05
N PRO A 367 -34.06 -23.90 22.94
CA PRO A 367 -33.05 -24.96 22.92
C PRO A 367 -31.63 -24.40 22.85
N SER A 368 -31.21 -23.67 23.88
CA SER A 368 -29.90 -23.01 24.01
C SER A 368 -29.20 -23.42 25.31
N LEU A 369 -27.88 -23.31 25.35
CA LEU A 369 -27.10 -23.56 26.57
C LEU A 369 -27.48 -22.58 27.68
N GLU A 370 -27.71 -21.30 27.36
CA GLU A 370 -28.08 -20.28 28.34
C GLU A 370 -29.40 -20.62 29.04
N ALA A 371 -30.43 -21.01 28.29
CA ALA A 371 -31.69 -21.46 28.84
C ALA A 371 -31.50 -22.70 29.74
N MET A 372 -30.66 -23.65 29.32
CA MET A 372 -30.37 -24.85 30.10
C MET A 372 -29.63 -24.53 31.42
N LEU A 373 -28.65 -23.60 31.39
CA LEU A 373 -27.95 -23.12 32.59
C LEU A 373 -28.91 -22.40 33.55
N LYS A 374 -29.77 -21.53 33.02
CA LYS A 374 -30.76 -20.76 33.78
C LYS A 374 -31.80 -21.64 34.44
N ASN A 375 -32.28 -22.67 33.73
CA ASN A 375 -33.24 -23.64 34.26
C ASN A 375 -32.62 -24.61 35.29
N GLY A 376 -31.32 -24.90 35.16
CA GLY A 376 -30.63 -25.89 35.96
C GLY A 376 -31.29 -27.28 35.88
N LYS A 377 -31.28 -28.02 37.00
CA LYS A 377 -31.95 -29.33 37.10
C LYS A 377 -33.46 -29.16 37.35
N SER A 378 -34.21 -28.76 36.33
CA SER A 378 -35.65 -28.53 36.45
C SER A 378 -36.44 -29.81 36.78
N ARG A 379 -36.66 -30.05 38.07
CA ARG A 379 -37.49 -31.16 38.57
C ARG A 379 -38.96 -31.00 38.22
N THR A 380 -39.42 -29.76 38.03
CA THR A 380 -40.81 -29.46 37.66
C THR A 380 -41.13 -29.97 36.26
N LEU A 381 -40.30 -29.66 35.26
CA LEU A 381 -40.49 -30.18 33.89
C LEU A 381 -40.41 -31.71 33.88
N GLN A 382 -39.41 -32.26 34.58
CA GLN A 382 -39.25 -33.70 34.69
C GLN A 382 -40.49 -34.40 35.27
N ALA A 383 -41.10 -33.84 36.31
CA ALA A 383 -42.31 -34.39 36.92
C ALA A 383 -43.51 -34.35 35.95
N ILE A 384 -43.72 -33.22 35.25
CA ILE A 384 -44.79 -33.07 34.26
C ILE A 384 -44.65 -34.13 33.16
N GLU A 385 -43.43 -34.33 32.66
CA GLU A 385 -43.14 -35.28 31.58
C GLU A 385 -43.18 -36.74 32.01
N LEU A 386 -42.85 -37.04 33.27
CA LEU A 386 -43.06 -38.36 33.88
C LEU A 386 -44.54 -38.72 33.95
N GLU A 387 -45.42 -37.76 34.26
CA GLU A 387 -46.87 -37.99 34.37
C GLU A 387 -47.58 -38.06 33.02
N SER A 388 -47.12 -37.28 32.04
CA SER A 388 -47.87 -37.04 30.80
C SER A 388 -47.17 -37.52 29.52
N GLY A 389 -45.92 -37.97 29.61
CA GLY A 389 -45.07 -38.28 28.47
C GLY A 389 -44.17 -37.09 28.09
N VAL A 390 -42.92 -37.39 27.72
CA VAL A 390 -41.88 -36.40 27.35
C VAL A 390 -42.39 -35.50 26.22
N GLY A 391 -42.42 -34.18 26.41
CA GLY A 391 -42.84 -33.21 25.37
C GLY A 391 -44.33 -33.23 24.98
N ARG A 392 -45.17 -34.13 25.52
CA ARG A 392 -46.59 -34.24 25.10
C ARG A 392 -47.40 -33.00 25.46
N GLN A 393 -47.23 -32.46 26.67
CA GLN A 393 -47.90 -31.24 27.09
C GLN A 393 -47.44 -30.02 26.29
N LEU A 394 -46.18 -30.00 25.85
CA LEU A 394 -45.66 -28.93 25.01
C LEU A 394 -46.32 -28.98 23.62
N CYS A 395 -46.47 -30.17 23.05
CA CYS A 395 -47.21 -30.34 21.79
C CYS A 395 -48.67 -29.85 21.91
N LEU A 396 -49.38 -30.23 22.98
CA LEU A 396 -50.74 -29.74 23.25
C LEU A 396 -50.79 -28.22 23.41
N TRP A 397 -49.81 -27.63 24.09
CA TRP A 397 -49.69 -26.17 24.25
C TRP A 397 -49.55 -25.45 22.91
N LYS A 398 -48.63 -25.92 22.06
CA LYS A 398 -48.42 -25.34 20.74
C LYS A 398 -49.66 -25.56 19.85
N TRP A 399 -50.35 -26.70 19.96
CA TRP A 399 -51.62 -26.93 19.26
C TRP A 399 -52.72 -25.95 19.68
N ALA A 400 -52.87 -25.72 20.98
CA ALA A 400 -53.83 -24.73 21.50
C ALA A 400 -53.50 -23.32 20.99
N SER A 401 -52.22 -22.97 20.92
CA SER A 401 -51.73 -21.70 20.37
C SER A 401 -52.03 -21.56 18.87
N TYR A 402 -51.87 -22.65 18.09
CA TYR A 402 -52.27 -22.69 16.69
C TYR A 402 -53.77 -22.41 16.51
N CYS A 403 -54.62 -23.13 17.24
CA CYS A 403 -56.08 -22.91 17.19
C CYS A 403 -56.46 -21.48 17.60
N ALA A 404 -55.80 -20.91 18.60
CA ALA A 404 -56.02 -19.53 19.01
C ALA A 404 -55.64 -18.54 17.88
N SER A 405 -54.46 -18.72 17.27
CA SER A 405 -53.98 -17.84 16.20
C SER A 405 -54.90 -17.81 14.98
N GLU A 406 -55.40 -18.98 14.54
CA GLU A 406 -56.31 -19.06 13.40
C GLU A 406 -57.67 -18.43 13.72
N LYS A 407 -58.21 -18.67 14.92
CA LYS A 407 -59.51 -18.14 15.33
C LYS A 407 -59.49 -16.62 15.50
N ILE A 408 -58.39 -16.06 16.00
CA ILE A 408 -58.19 -14.60 16.08
C ILE A 408 -58.10 -13.99 14.67
N ALA A 409 -57.41 -14.66 13.75
CA ALA A 409 -57.29 -14.22 12.36
C ALA A 409 -58.64 -14.21 11.62
N GLU A 410 -59.50 -15.19 11.87
CA GLU A 410 -60.86 -15.24 11.28
C GLU A 410 -61.76 -14.08 11.72
N GLN A 411 -61.53 -13.53 12.92
CA GLN A 411 -62.40 -12.54 13.57
C GLN A 411 -61.83 -11.12 13.58
N ASP A 412 -60.68 -10.88 12.95
CA ASP A 412 -59.95 -9.61 12.98
C ASP A 412 -59.70 -9.10 14.43
N GLY A 413 -59.34 -10.05 15.30
CA GLY A 413 -59.22 -9.87 16.75
C GLY A 413 -58.04 -9.00 17.20
N GLY A 414 -57.02 -8.84 16.34
CA GLY A 414 -55.81 -8.06 16.59
C GLY A 414 -54.61 -8.68 15.88
N ARG A 415 -53.77 -7.84 15.25
CA ARG A 415 -52.66 -8.35 14.41
C ARG A 415 -51.50 -8.88 15.26
N TYR A 416 -51.17 -8.19 16.36
CA TYR A 416 -50.10 -8.64 17.25
C TYR A 416 -50.52 -9.80 18.13
N GLU A 417 -51.79 -9.86 18.57
CA GLU A 417 -52.29 -11.02 19.34
C GLU A 417 -52.19 -12.31 18.53
N MET A 418 -52.68 -12.26 17.29
CA MET A 418 -52.56 -13.37 16.33
C MET A 418 -51.10 -13.81 16.18
N ALA A 419 -50.19 -12.86 15.99
CA ALA A 419 -48.79 -13.18 15.76
C ALA A 419 -48.07 -13.74 16.99
N VAL A 420 -48.37 -13.24 18.20
CA VAL A 420 -47.82 -13.77 19.46
C VAL A 420 -48.21 -15.23 19.65
N TYR A 421 -49.47 -15.59 19.39
CA TYR A 421 -49.91 -16.99 19.45
C TYR A 421 -49.33 -17.83 18.32
N ALA A 422 -49.26 -17.27 17.10
CA ALA A 422 -48.69 -17.95 15.94
C ALA A 422 -47.19 -18.27 16.13
N LEU A 423 -46.45 -17.39 16.80
CA LEU A 423 -45.02 -17.58 17.12
C LEU A 423 -44.78 -18.82 17.97
N GLN A 424 -45.63 -19.08 18.96
CA GLN A 424 -45.50 -20.25 19.85
C GLN A 424 -45.70 -21.58 19.12
N CYS A 425 -46.34 -21.57 17.95
CA CYS A 425 -46.64 -22.76 17.16
C CYS A 425 -46.03 -22.70 15.74
N SER A 426 -45.04 -21.84 15.49
CA SER A 426 -44.34 -21.74 14.20
C SER A 426 -45.24 -21.50 12.98
N ASN A 427 -46.40 -20.83 13.14
CA ASN A 427 -47.37 -20.60 12.05
C ASN A 427 -47.00 -19.35 11.23
N LEU A 428 -46.04 -19.49 10.31
CA LEU A 428 -45.49 -18.40 9.49
C LEU A 428 -46.53 -17.60 8.70
N LYS A 429 -47.59 -18.24 8.20
CA LYS A 429 -48.69 -17.57 7.49
C LYS A 429 -49.29 -16.41 8.27
N ARG A 430 -49.28 -16.52 9.61
CA ARG A 430 -49.83 -15.51 10.52
C ARG A 430 -48.77 -14.57 11.08
N ILE A 431 -47.50 -14.97 11.08
CA ILE A 431 -46.39 -14.17 11.58
C ILE A 431 -45.88 -13.18 10.51
N LEU A 432 -45.61 -13.65 9.29
CA LEU A 432 -44.97 -12.85 8.24
C LEU A 432 -45.67 -11.52 7.90
N PRO A 433 -47.02 -11.40 7.92
CA PRO A 433 -47.70 -10.14 7.61
C PRO A 433 -47.36 -8.98 8.55
N ILE A 434 -46.85 -9.24 9.76
CA ILE A 434 -46.44 -8.19 10.70
C ILE A 434 -44.94 -7.90 10.68
N CYS A 435 -44.15 -8.69 9.95
CA CYS A 435 -42.71 -8.48 9.77
C CYS A 435 -42.46 -7.46 8.66
N THR A 436 -42.24 -6.20 9.02
CA THR A 436 -42.07 -5.08 8.07
C THR A 436 -40.61 -4.82 7.65
N ASP A 437 -39.66 -5.41 8.36
CA ASP A 437 -38.22 -5.31 8.14
C ASP A 437 -37.60 -6.70 7.93
N TRP A 438 -36.41 -6.70 7.34
CA TRP A 438 -35.75 -7.93 6.91
C TRP A 438 -35.38 -8.82 8.11
N GLU A 439 -34.88 -8.21 9.19
CA GLU A 439 -34.49 -8.89 10.42
C GLU A 439 -35.68 -9.64 11.02
N SER A 440 -36.84 -8.99 11.12
CA SER A 440 -38.07 -9.61 11.63
C SER A 440 -38.54 -10.78 10.79
N ALA A 441 -38.48 -10.66 9.47
CA ALA A 441 -38.92 -11.73 8.57
C ALA A 441 -37.95 -12.92 8.62
N CYS A 442 -36.65 -12.65 8.59
CA CYS A 442 -35.60 -13.67 8.68
C CYS A 442 -35.62 -14.38 10.04
N TRP A 443 -35.79 -13.62 11.14
CA TRP A 443 -35.95 -14.16 12.49
C TRP A 443 -37.18 -15.06 12.59
N ALA A 444 -38.33 -14.59 12.11
CA ALA A 444 -39.57 -15.36 12.18
C ALA A 444 -39.46 -16.69 11.42
N MET A 445 -38.89 -16.67 10.21
CA MET A 445 -38.66 -17.87 9.39
C MET A 445 -37.70 -18.84 10.07
N THR A 446 -36.55 -18.34 10.53
CA THR A 446 -35.50 -19.18 11.13
C THR A 446 -35.94 -19.77 12.47
N LYS A 447 -36.57 -18.96 13.33
CA LYS A 447 -37.10 -19.40 14.63
C LYS A 447 -38.22 -20.43 14.46
N SER A 448 -39.12 -20.20 13.51
CA SER A 448 -40.20 -21.16 13.21
C SER A 448 -39.64 -22.49 12.69
N TRP A 449 -38.64 -22.41 11.81
CA TRP A 449 -37.99 -23.60 11.24
C TRP A 449 -37.25 -24.41 12.30
N LEU A 450 -36.45 -23.77 13.15
CA LEU A 450 -35.81 -24.41 14.31
C LEU A 450 -36.84 -25.06 15.23
N GLY A 451 -37.92 -24.35 15.54
CA GLY A 451 -39.00 -24.85 16.38
C GLY A 451 -39.63 -26.14 15.84
N VAL A 452 -39.88 -26.19 14.52
CA VAL A 452 -40.43 -27.39 13.86
C VAL A 452 -39.42 -28.54 13.80
N GLN A 453 -38.13 -28.25 13.56
CA GLN A 453 -37.09 -29.29 13.60
C GLN A 453 -37.02 -29.96 14.98
N VAL A 454 -37.04 -29.16 16.05
CA VAL A 454 -37.09 -29.66 17.43
C VAL A 454 -38.36 -30.50 17.67
N ASP A 455 -39.53 -30.04 17.21
CA ASP A 455 -40.79 -30.78 17.39
C ASP A 455 -40.76 -32.15 16.70
N LEU A 456 -40.17 -32.24 15.51
CA LEU A 456 -40.01 -33.50 14.78
C LEU A 456 -39.11 -34.48 15.52
N VAL A 457 -37.98 -34.00 16.07
CA VAL A 457 -37.04 -34.84 16.83
C VAL A 457 -37.66 -35.33 18.14
N LEU A 458 -38.37 -34.46 18.86
CA LEU A 458 -39.06 -34.85 20.10
C LEU A 458 -40.16 -35.88 19.86
N SER A 459 -40.88 -35.78 18.73
CA SER A 459 -41.91 -36.75 18.35
C SER A 459 -41.32 -38.14 18.03
N GLN A 460 -40.15 -38.18 17.39
CA GLN A 460 -39.41 -39.42 17.13
C GLN A 460 -38.87 -40.03 18.44
N TYR A 461 -38.35 -39.18 19.33
CA TYR A 461 -37.83 -39.60 20.63
C TYR A 461 -38.90 -40.31 21.46
N GLN A 462 -40.12 -39.75 21.53
CA GLN A 462 -41.28 -40.38 22.19
C GLN A 462 -41.57 -41.80 21.66
N THR A 463 -41.56 -41.98 20.33
CA THR A 463 -41.88 -43.26 19.68
C THR A 463 -40.80 -44.34 19.91
N SER A 464 -39.56 -43.90 20.15
CA SER A 464 -38.38 -44.75 20.28
C SER A 464 -38.13 -45.31 21.69
N ARG A 465 -38.83 -44.80 22.72
CA ARG A 465 -38.60 -45.23 24.12
C ARG A 465 -39.06 -46.68 24.35
N PRO A 466 -38.18 -47.60 24.80
CA PRO A 466 -38.53 -49.03 24.95
C PRO A 466 -39.41 -49.37 26.16
N GLU A 467 -39.58 -48.48 27.13
CA GLU A 467 -40.09 -48.83 28.46
C GLU A 467 -41.63 -48.82 28.59
N GLU A 468 -42.37 -48.21 27.67
CA GLU A 468 -43.85 -48.16 27.72
C GLU A 468 -44.54 -49.28 26.92
N LYS A 469 -43.80 -50.00 26.06
CA LYS A 469 -44.35 -51.13 25.28
C LYS A 469 -44.58 -52.42 26.08
N GLN A 470 -44.27 -52.45 27.38
CA GLN A 470 -44.35 -53.68 28.20
C GLN A 470 -45.50 -53.73 29.21
N PHE A 471 -46.27 -52.67 29.41
CA PHE A 471 -47.34 -52.67 30.44
C PHE A 471 -48.79 -52.72 29.90
N ASP A 472 -49.02 -52.42 28.62
CA ASP A 472 -50.39 -52.38 28.07
C ASP A 472 -50.84 -53.63 27.30
N ASP A 473 -49.95 -54.61 27.07
CA ASP A 473 -50.25 -55.76 26.18
C ASP A 473 -50.95 -56.96 26.89
N GLU A 474 -51.33 -56.85 28.18
CA GLU A 474 -52.00 -57.94 28.91
C GLU A 474 -53.46 -57.68 29.33
N MET A 475 -54.05 -56.50 29.06
CA MET A 475 -55.48 -56.26 29.38
C MET A 475 -56.19 -55.37 28.36
N ASN A 476 -56.52 -55.91 27.19
CA ASN A 476 -57.87 -55.89 26.62
C ASN A 476 -57.86 -56.31 25.14
N GLY A 477 -58.27 -57.55 24.88
CA GLY A 477 -58.64 -57.96 23.53
C GLY A 477 -60.00 -57.39 23.15
N THR A 478 -60.04 -56.33 22.34
CA THR A 478 -61.17 -56.06 21.41
C THR A 478 -60.73 -55.19 20.22
N GLN A 479 -60.74 -55.81 19.04
CA GLN A 479 -60.81 -55.30 17.65
C GLN A 479 -59.96 -54.08 17.18
N PRO A 480 -59.27 -54.20 16.02
CA PRO A 480 -58.66 -53.10 15.30
C PRO A 480 -59.72 -52.38 14.45
N MET A 481 -60.17 -51.20 14.86
CA MET A 481 -61.04 -50.36 14.03
C MET A 481 -60.63 -48.89 14.08
N LEU A 482 -60.45 -48.36 12.87
CA LEU A 482 -60.32 -46.97 12.47
C LEU A 482 -59.00 -46.24 12.78
N ASN A 483 -58.22 -46.08 11.71
CA ASN A 483 -57.47 -44.86 11.42
C ASN A 483 -58.35 -43.63 11.64
N SER A 484 -58.34 -43.09 12.85
CA SER A 484 -58.84 -41.78 13.22
C SER A 484 -57.62 -40.94 13.53
N ALA A 485 -57.44 -39.83 12.80
CA ALA A 485 -56.45 -38.81 13.09
C ALA A 485 -56.46 -38.47 14.58
N GLY A 486 -55.48 -38.98 15.32
CA GLY A 486 -55.23 -38.61 16.70
C GLY A 486 -54.55 -37.23 16.75
N PRO A 487 -54.51 -36.58 17.93
CA PRO A 487 -53.74 -35.35 18.20
C PRO A 487 -52.21 -35.50 18.04
N GLU A 488 -51.75 -36.57 17.40
CA GLU A 488 -50.34 -37.02 17.38
C GLU A 488 -49.58 -36.56 16.14
N SER A 489 -50.25 -36.01 15.12
CA SER A 489 -49.58 -35.39 13.97
C SER A 489 -49.68 -33.86 14.04
N TRP A 490 -48.53 -33.18 14.12
CA TRP A 490 -48.43 -31.73 13.97
C TRP A 490 -49.15 -31.27 12.68
N PRO A 491 -49.84 -30.11 12.64
CA PRO A 491 -50.63 -29.74 11.46
C PRO A 491 -49.77 -29.69 10.20
N HIS A 492 -50.15 -30.46 9.17
CA HIS A 492 -49.46 -30.43 7.87
C HIS A 492 -49.36 -29.02 7.30
N SER A 493 -50.39 -28.20 7.53
CA SER A 493 -50.40 -26.78 7.15
C SER A 493 -49.25 -25.97 7.75
N VAL A 494 -48.76 -26.30 8.95
CA VAL A 494 -47.63 -25.61 9.59
C VAL A 494 -46.30 -26.17 9.08
N LEU A 495 -46.21 -27.48 8.84
CA LEU A 495 -45.04 -28.13 8.27
C LEU A 495 -44.75 -27.63 6.84
N ASP A 496 -45.79 -27.53 6.01
CA ASP A 496 -45.70 -27.10 4.60
C ASP A 496 -45.22 -25.64 4.45
N GLN A 497 -45.37 -24.83 5.50
CA GLN A 497 -44.92 -23.43 5.52
C GLN A 497 -43.41 -23.31 5.74
N GLN A 498 -42.75 -24.30 6.35
CA GLN A 498 -41.34 -24.20 6.73
C GLN A 498 -40.41 -24.28 5.52
N PRO A 499 -39.24 -23.62 5.56
CA PRO A 499 -38.20 -23.86 4.57
C PRO A 499 -37.63 -25.28 4.70
N ARG A 500 -37.08 -25.80 3.60
CA ARG A 500 -36.45 -27.14 3.55
C ARG A 500 -34.97 -27.08 3.91
N ASP A 501 -34.32 -26.02 3.47
CA ASP A 501 -32.91 -25.70 3.64
C ASP A 501 -32.76 -24.16 3.71
N ILE A 502 -31.52 -23.71 3.96
CA ILE A 502 -31.22 -22.27 4.04
C ILE A 502 -31.50 -21.57 2.70
N SER A 503 -31.24 -22.23 1.57
CA SER A 503 -31.51 -21.68 0.24
C SER A 503 -33.01 -21.38 0.04
N ALA A 504 -33.90 -22.31 0.42
CA ALA A 504 -35.33 -22.09 0.36
C ALA A 504 -35.80 -21.00 1.33
N LEU A 505 -35.15 -20.82 2.49
CA LEU A 505 -35.42 -19.71 3.40
C LEU A 505 -35.10 -18.37 2.71
N LEU A 506 -33.92 -18.24 2.12
CA LEU A 506 -33.50 -17.03 1.42
C LEU A 506 -34.38 -16.73 0.20
N GLN A 507 -34.75 -17.75 -0.58
CA GLN A 507 -35.71 -17.59 -1.68
C GLN A 507 -37.08 -17.07 -1.21
N LYS A 508 -37.56 -17.52 -0.04
CA LYS A 508 -38.80 -17.02 0.55
C LYS A 508 -38.69 -15.54 0.98
N LEU A 509 -37.53 -15.08 1.45
CA LEU A 509 -37.29 -13.66 1.76
C LEU A 509 -37.33 -12.78 0.50
N HIS A 510 -36.91 -13.29 -0.65
CA HIS A 510 -37.01 -12.57 -1.92
C HIS A 510 -38.45 -12.50 -2.47
N SER A 511 -39.35 -13.39 -2.03
CA SER A 511 -40.72 -13.49 -2.57
C SER A 511 -41.65 -12.40 -2.05
N SER A 512 -41.95 -11.41 -2.90
CA SER A 512 -42.90 -10.33 -2.59
C SER A 512 -44.33 -10.80 -2.29
N ASP A 513 -44.67 -12.05 -2.63
CA ASP A 513 -45.99 -12.63 -2.35
C ASP A 513 -46.11 -13.16 -0.92
N LEU A 514 -44.98 -13.50 -0.30
CA LEU A 514 -44.92 -14.12 1.04
C LEU A 514 -44.53 -13.13 2.14
N VAL A 515 -43.68 -12.16 1.82
CA VAL A 515 -43.17 -11.15 2.77
C VAL A 515 -43.54 -9.74 2.34
N HIS A 516 -43.45 -8.79 3.26
CA HIS A 516 -43.69 -7.38 2.96
C HIS A 516 -42.73 -6.85 1.87
N GLU A 517 -43.19 -5.95 1.00
CA GLU A 517 -42.40 -5.45 -0.15
C GLU A 517 -41.04 -4.85 0.26
N THR A 518 -41.00 -4.17 1.41
CA THR A 518 -39.76 -3.62 1.99
C THR A 518 -38.71 -4.69 2.30
N VAL A 519 -39.12 -5.90 2.69
CA VAL A 519 -38.23 -7.03 2.97
C VAL A 519 -37.58 -7.51 1.67
N SER A 520 -38.40 -7.76 0.63
CA SER A 520 -37.90 -8.19 -0.68
C SER A 520 -36.95 -7.15 -1.31
N ARG A 521 -37.21 -5.85 -1.07
CA ARG A 521 -36.31 -4.76 -1.46
C ARG A 521 -35.00 -4.78 -0.67
N ALA A 522 -35.07 -4.96 0.66
CA ALA A 522 -33.90 -5.00 1.54
C ALA A 522 -32.95 -6.15 1.19
N CYS A 523 -33.44 -7.27 0.68
CA CYS A 523 -32.59 -8.36 0.18
C CYS A 523 -31.61 -7.95 -0.95
N ARG A 524 -31.79 -6.77 -1.57
CA ARG A 524 -30.88 -6.22 -2.60
C ARG A 524 -29.85 -5.25 -2.01
N GLU A 525 -29.92 -4.91 -0.74
CA GLU A 525 -28.93 -4.07 -0.06
C GLU A 525 -27.61 -4.84 0.12
N GLN A 526 -26.47 -4.16 0.08
CA GLN A 526 -25.14 -4.80 0.04
C GLN A 526 -24.87 -5.66 1.28
N HIS A 527 -25.06 -5.10 2.48
CA HIS A 527 -24.89 -5.84 3.73
C HIS A 527 -25.86 -7.02 3.88
N ARG A 528 -27.09 -6.93 3.39
CA ARG A 528 -28.01 -8.08 3.38
C ARG A 528 -27.55 -9.18 2.46
N GLN A 529 -26.99 -8.84 1.29
CA GLN A 529 -26.38 -9.85 0.41
C GLN A 529 -25.17 -10.50 1.08
N ILE A 530 -24.36 -9.74 1.82
CA ILE A 530 -23.24 -10.27 2.60
C ILE A 530 -23.75 -11.26 3.66
N GLU A 531 -24.70 -10.82 4.49
CA GLU A 531 -25.30 -11.64 5.56
C GLU A 531 -25.91 -12.95 5.02
N MET A 532 -26.69 -12.88 3.94
CA MET A 532 -27.31 -14.05 3.32
C MET A 532 -26.29 -15.05 2.75
N ASN A 533 -25.17 -14.56 2.18
CA ASN A 533 -24.09 -15.43 1.71
C ASN A 533 -23.33 -16.08 2.87
N LEU A 534 -23.06 -15.34 3.96
CA LEU A 534 -22.47 -15.87 5.18
C LEU A 534 -23.36 -16.96 5.80
N MET A 535 -24.67 -16.72 5.90
CA MET A 535 -25.65 -17.70 6.39
C MET A 535 -25.68 -18.98 5.54
N SER A 536 -25.45 -18.86 4.23
CA SER A 536 -25.44 -20.01 3.31
C SER A 536 -24.10 -20.72 3.21
N GLY A 537 -23.03 -20.17 3.81
CA GLY A 537 -21.66 -20.63 3.63
C GLY A 537 -21.11 -20.44 2.21
N ASN A 538 -21.75 -19.63 1.35
CA ASN A 538 -21.30 -19.42 -0.02
C ASN A 538 -20.28 -18.27 -0.10
N ILE A 539 -19.12 -18.49 0.52
CA ILE A 539 -18.06 -17.49 0.61
C ILE A 539 -17.44 -17.19 -0.77
N ALA A 540 -17.39 -18.17 -1.67
CA ALA A 540 -16.89 -17.97 -3.02
C ALA A 540 -17.71 -16.95 -3.82
N HIS A 541 -19.05 -16.97 -3.69
CA HIS A 541 -19.91 -15.96 -4.31
C HIS A 541 -19.83 -14.60 -3.60
N LEU A 542 -19.67 -14.60 -2.27
CA LEU A 542 -19.44 -13.38 -1.50
C LEU A 542 -18.20 -12.62 -2.00
N LEU A 543 -17.09 -13.31 -2.25
CA LEU A 543 -15.86 -12.70 -2.79
C LEU A 543 -16.10 -12.08 -4.17
N ASP A 544 -16.85 -12.75 -5.06
CA ASP A 544 -17.19 -12.20 -6.38
C ASP A 544 -18.05 -10.93 -6.26
N LEU A 545 -19.01 -10.90 -5.33
CA LEU A 545 -19.84 -9.73 -5.08
C LEU A 545 -19.02 -8.56 -4.54
N LEU A 546 -18.17 -8.80 -3.52
CA LEU A 546 -17.27 -7.79 -2.97
C LEU A 546 -16.33 -7.23 -4.03
N TRP A 547 -15.71 -8.10 -4.83
CA TRP A 547 -14.86 -7.66 -5.94
C TRP A 547 -15.65 -6.86 -6.99
N SER A 548 -16.90 -7.25 -7.31
CA SER A 548 -17.73 -6.49 -8.25
C SER A 548 -18.09 -5.08 -7.78
N TRP A 549 -18.08 -4.84 -6.46
CA TRP A 549 -18.35 -3.53 -5.86
C TRP A 549 -17.07 -2.70 -5.68
N VAL A 550 -15.92 -3.34 -5.48
CA VAL A 550 -14.63 -2.69 -5.22
C VAL A 550 -13.78 -2.49 -6.49
N SER A 551 -13.96 -3.33 -7.51
CA SER A 551 -13.14 -3.30 -8.72
C SER A 551 -13.34 -2.02 -9.57
N PRO A 552 -12.26 -1.48 -10.16
CA PRO A 552 -12.34 -0.32 -11.03
C PRO A 552 -12.98 -0.73 -12.36
N SER A 553 -14.15 -0.17 -12.69
CA SER A 553 -14.76 -0.43 -14.01
C SER A 553 -14.04 0.32 -15.13
N GLU A 554 -13.77 -0.36 -16.25
CA GLU A 554 -13.13 0.23 -17.45
C GLU A 554 -13.99 1.29 -18.16
N ASP A 555 -15.31 1.32 -17.93
CA ASP A 555 -16.22 2.32 -18.50
C ASP A 555 -16.29 3.59 -17.64
N ASP A 556 -15.35 4.51 -17.87
CA ASP A 556 -15.22 5.83 -17.23
C ASP A 556 -16.35 6.85 -17.54
N GLN A 557 -17.50 6.41 -18.06
CA GLN A 557 -18.61 7.29 -18.48
C GLN A 557 -19.84 7.26 -17.56
N ASN A 558 -19.88 6.41 -16.53
CA ASN A 558 -20.99 6.39 -15.59
C ASN A 558 -20.60 7.04 -14.25
N ILE A 559 -20.88 8.34 -14.12
CA ILE A 559 -20.76 9.19 -12.91
C ILE A 559 -21.71 8.73 -11.76
N LEU A 560 -22.26 7.51 -11.82
CA LEU A 560 -23.27 6.99 -10.89
C LEU A 560 -23.00 5.53 -10.44
N ARG A 561 -21.79 5.00 -10.62
CA ARG A 561 -21.34 3.82 -9.85
C ARG A 561 -20.68 4.30 -8.56
N PRO A 562 -20.88 3.64 -7.40
CA PRO A 562 -20.15 3.94 -6.18
C PRO A 562 -18.68 3.52 -6.37
N ARG A 563 -17.92 4.36 -7.07
CA ARG A 563 -16.45 4.33 -7.11
C ARG A 563 -15.85 4.92 -5.82
N ASP A 564 -16.71 5.43 -4.93
CA ASP A 564 -16.38 6.32 -3.83
C ASP A 564 -17.05 5.89 -2.51
N ASP A 565 -17.18 4.58 -2.25
CA ASP A 565 -17.53 4.11 -0.89
C ASP A 565 -16.30 3.52 -0.18
N PRO A 566 -15.45 4.37 0.45
CA PRO A 566 -14.34 3.95 1.27
C PRO A 566 -14.70 2.91 2.33
N ASP A 567 -15.91 2.98 2.86
CA ASP A 567 -16.35 2.10 3.95
C ASP A 567 -16.52 0.67 3.42
N MET A 568 -17.01 0.48 2.20
CA MET A 568 -17.11 -0.84 1.54
C MET A 568 -15.75 -1.41 1.13
N ILE A 569 -14.82 -0.60 0.62
CA ILE A 569 -13.45 -1.05 0.28
C ILE A 569 -12.74 -1.52 1.56
N ARG A 570 -12.83 -0.73 2.63
CA ARG A 570 -12.33 -1.08 3.96
C ARG A 570 -12.97 -2.38 4.46
N PHE A 571 -14.30 -2.46 4.46
CA PHE A 571 -15.02 -3.67 4.89
C PHE A 571 -14.57 -4.90 4.11
N GLY A 572 -14.47 -4.79 2.78
CA GLY A 572 -13.99 -5.85 1.88
C GLY A 572 -12.60 -6.36 2.25
N ALA A 573 -11.63 -5.48 2.51
CA ALA A 573 -10.30 -5.89 2.92
C ALA A 573 -10.31 -6.60 4.29
N HIS A 574 -11.04 -6.06 5.27
CA HIS A 574 -11.09 -6.64 6.62
C HIS A 574 -11.83 -7.98 6.64
N ILE A 575 -12.93 -8.14 5.89
CA ILE A 575 -13.66 -9.42 5.84
C ILE A 575 -12.78 -10.49 5.18
N VAL A 576 -12.05 -10.17 4.11
CA VAL A 576 -11.10 -11.11 3.49
C VAL A 576 -10.04 -11.57 4.51
N LEU A 577 -9.44 -10.64 5.25
CA LEU A 577 -8.43 -10.96 6.26
C LEU A 577 -8.98 -11.82 7.42
N VAL A 578 -10.18 -11.51 7.89
CA VAL A 578 -10.87 -12.33 8.91
C VAL A 578 -11.19 -13.71 8.36
N LEU A 579 -11.67 -13.82 7.11
CA LEU A 579 -11.95 -15.11 6.46
C LEU A 579 -10.68 -15.95 6.30
N ARG A 580 -9.55 -15.35 5.90
CA ARG A 580 -8.24 -16.05 5.83
C ARG A 580 -7.86 -16.68 7.16
N TYR A 581 -8.09 -15.96 8.26
CA TYR A 581 -7.81 -16.49 9.60
C TYR A 581 -8.80 -17.58 10.03
N LEU A 582 -10.10 -17.37 9.81
CA LEU A 582 -11.12 -18.33 10.23
C LEU A 582 -11.01 -19.67 9.49
N PHE A 583 -10.47 -19.66 8.27
CA PHE A 583 -10.42 -20.82 7.37
C PHE A 583 -8.99 -21.32 7.08
N SER A 584 -7.98 -20.94 7.85
CA SER A 584 -6.57 -21.28 7.54
C SER A 584 -6.26 -22.79 7.55
N ASP A 585 -7.05 -23.60 8.26
CA ASP A 585 -6.70 -25.00 8.55
C ASP A 585 -7.70 -26.03 7.97
N GLU A 586 -8.83 -25.59 7.37
CA GLU A 586 -9.99 -26.46 7.11
C GLU A 586 -10.48 -26.55 5.63
N MET A 587 -9.73 -26.05 4.64
CA MET A 587 -10.29 -25.83 3.29
C MET A 587 -9.89 -26.83 2.19
N GLU A 588 -10.78 -26.96 1.20
CA GLU A 588 -10.50 -27.54 -0.11
C GLU A 588 -9.61 -26.58 -0.93
N ASP A 589 -8.59 -27.11 -1.61
CA ASP A 589 -7.55 -26.34 -2.34
C ASP A 589 -8.12 -25.24 -3.28
N GLU A 590 -9.26 -25.50 -3.95
CA GLU A 590 -9.88 -24.56 -4.90
C GLU A 590 -10.45 -23.30 -4.23
N PHE A 591 -10.94 -23.43 -2.99
CA PHE A 591 -11.45 -22.29 -2.23
C PHE A 591 -10.32 -21.41 -1.72
N GLU A 592 -9.25 -22.02 -1.23
CA GLU A 592 -8.05 -21.32 -0.75
C GLU A 592 -7.43 -20.51 -1.89
N GLU A 593 -7.29 -21.10 -3.09
CA GLU A 593 -6.79 -20.41 -4.28
C GLU A 593 -7.64 -19.18 -4.62
N LYS A 594 -8.98 -19.29 -4.55
CA LYS A 594 -9.88 -18.15 -4.83
C LYS A 594 -9.80 -17.07 -3.76
N LEU A 595 -9.70 -17.45 -2.48
CA LEU A 595 -9.57 -16.51 -1.36
C LEU A 595 -8.23 -15.75 -1.41
N VAL A 596 -7.17 -16.41 -1.87
CA VAL A 596 -5.89 -15.76 -2.15
C VAL A 596 -6.04 -14.84 -3.36
N ALA A 597 -6.42 -15.37 -4.53
CA ALA A 597 -6.45 -14.61 -5.78
C ALA A 597 -7.40 -13.40 -5.76
N VAL A 598 -8.67 -13.58 -5.37
CA VAL A 598 -9.66 -12.48 -5.30
C VAL A 598 -9.44 -11.63 -4.05
N GLY A 599 -9.05 -12.25 -2.93
CA GLY A 599 -8.78 -11.53 -1.70
C GLY A 599 -7.61 -10.56 -1.82
N ASP A 600 -6.52 -10.95 -2.49
CA ASP A 600 -5.36 -10.09 -2.72
C ASP A 600 -5.72 -8.91 -3.60
N LEU A 601 -6.59 -9.08 -4.60
CA LEU A 601 -7.09 -7.96 -5.40
C LEU A 601 -7.87 -6.95 -4.56
N ILE A 602 -8.73 -7.42 -3.64
CA ILE A 602 -9.51 -6.55 -2.73
C ILE A 602 -8.59 -5.83 -1.74
N ILE A 603 -7.64 -6.53 -1.12
CA ILE A 603 -6.66 -5.93 -0.20
C ILE A 603 -5.78 -4.93 -0.94
N ASN A 604 -5.29 -5.27 -2.14
CA ASN A 604 -4.48 -4.38 -2.97
C ASN A 604 -5.23 -3.08 -3.29
N MET A 605 -6.53 -3.15 -3.60
CA MET A 605 -7.36 -1.98 -3.82
C MET A 605 -7.45 -1.08 -2.58
N TYR A 606 -7.63 -1.68 -1.40
CA TYR A 606 -7.67 -0.93 -0.15
C TYR A 606 -6.32 -0.29 0.18
N VAL A 607 -5.20 -0.99 -0.04
CA VAL A 607 -3.85 -0.44 0.15
C VAL A 607 -3.61 0.74 -0.81
N ARG A 608 -4.01 0.61 -2.08
CA ARG A 608 -3.94 1.71 -3.06
C ARG A 608 -4.81 2.91 -2.64
N TYR A 609 -5.99 2.65 -2.07
CA TYR A 609 -6.87 3.69 -1.52
C TYR A 609 -6.22 4.42 -0.32
N LEU A 610 -5.65 3.68 0.65
CA LEU A 610 -4.92 4.26 1.78
C LEU A 610 -3.75 5.14 1.30
N PHE A 611 -3.04 4.69 0.28
CA PHE A 611 -1.95 5.44 -0.33
C PHE A 611 -2.42 6.69 -1.09
N SER A 612 -3.59 6.68 -1.74
CA SER A 612 -4.16 7.89 -2.35
C SER A 612 -4.62 8.92 -1.32
N GLU A 613 -5.10 8.46 -0.16
CA GLU A 613 -5.52 9.31 0.97
C GLU A 613 -4.36 9.79 1.86
N GLN A 614 -3.09 9.56 1.46
CA GLN A 614 -1.89 9.97 2.21
C GLN A 614 -1.83 9.37 3.62
N GLN A 615 -2.31 8.12 3.76
CA GLN A 615 -2.22 7.32 4.97
C GLN A 615 -1.11 6.26 4.84
N GLU A 616 0.13 6.68 4.53
CA GLU A 616 1.26 5.77 4.31
C GLU A 616 1.57 4.89 5.53
N GLU A 617 1.26 5.38 6.73
CA GLU A 617 1.49 4.69 8.02
C GLU A 617 0.73 3.36 8.10
N LEU A 618 -0.43 3.28 7.47
CA LEU A 618 -1.31 2.10 7.53
C LEU A 618 -0.99 1.07 6.45
N VAL A 619 -0.20 1.41 5.42
CA VAL A 619 0.05 0.57 4.25
C VAL A 619 0.62 -0.80 4.61
N GLY A 620 1.62 -0.83 5.50
CA GLY A 620 2.34 -2.03 5.93
C GLY A 620 1.46 -3.08 6.60
N VAL A 621 0.49 -2.66 7.41
CA VAL A 621 -0.47 -3.55 8.09
C VAL A 621 -1.17 -4.46 7.09
N TYR A 622 -1.58 -3.89 5.95
CA TYR A 622 -2.38 -4.59 4.94
C TYR A 622 -1.53 -5.16 3.81
N ALA A 623 -0.50 -4.45 3.35
CA ALA A 623 0.38 -4.90 2.28
C ALA A 623 1.18 -6.15 2.67
N SER A 624 1.54 -6.29 3.95
CA SER A 624 2.23 -7.49 4.47
C SER A 624 1.38 -8.77 4.42
N GLN A 625 0.06 -8.64 4.19
CA GLN A 625 -0.87 -9.77 4.10
C GLN A 625 -1.10 -10.26 2.65
N LEU A 626 -0.49 -9.60 1.66
CA LEU A 626 -0.54 -9.98 0.25
C LEU A 626 0.50 -11.08 -0.07
N GLU A 627 0.29 -11.80 -1.17
CA GLU A 627 1.30 -12.69 -1.73
C GLU A 627 2.61 -11.94 -2.03
N ARG A 628 3.76 -12.63 -1.88
CA ARG A 628 5.12 -12.08 -1.98
C ARG A 628 5.32 -11.17 -3.18
N ASP A 629 5.06 -11.64 -4.39
CA ASP A 629 5.35 -10.89 -5.62
C ASP A 629 4.49 -9.62 -5.73
N LEU A 630 3.21 -9.73 -5.34
CA LEU A 630 2.29 -8.59 -5.35
C LEU A 630 2.66 -7.55 -4.27
N CYS A 631 3.07 -7.99 -3.09
CA CYS A 631 3.55 -7.12 -2.01
C CYS A 631 4.80 -6.35 -2.44
N ILE A 632 5.78 -7.03 -3.04
CA ILE A 632 7.02 -6.42 -3.53
C ILE A 632 6.72 -5.37 -4.59
N GLU A 633 5.98 -5.73 -5.64
CA GLU A 633 5.65 -4.79 -6.73
C GLU A 633 4.83 -3.60 -6.22
N LEU A 634 3.92 -3.80 -5.25
CA LEU A 634 3.14 -2.71 -4.67
C LEU A 634 4.01 -1.70 -3.93
N PHE A 635 4.91 -2.15 -3.05
CA PHE A 635 5.83 -1.25 -2.35
C PHE A 635 6.79 -0.54 -3.31
N VAL A 636 7.30 -1.26 -4.32
CA VAL A 636 8.17 -0.70 -5.36
C VAL A 636 7.45 0.43 -6.11
N GLU A 637 6.21 0.20 -6.57
CA GLU A 637 5.39 1.23 -7.23
C GLU A 637 5.15 2.45 -6.30
N MET A 638 4.81 2.21 -5.04
CA MET A 638 4.55 3.28 -4.06
C MET A 638 5.80 4.12 -3.75
N MET A 639 6.95 3.47 -3.58
CA MET A 639 8.23 4.15 -3.34
C MET A 639 8.64 4.97 -4.56
N GLU A 640 8.46 4.45 -5.78
CA GLU A 640 8.69 5.20 -7.03
C GLU A 640 7.79 6.43 -7.13
N LEU A 641 6.50 6.31 -6.77
CA LEU A 641 5.54 7.42 -6.78
C LEU A 641 5.84 8.49 -5.72
N ARG A 642 6.46 8.13 -4.59
CA ARG A 642 6.82 9.06 -3.51
C ARG A 642 8.22 9.66 -3.61
N LEU A 643 9.02 9.35 -4.64
CA LEU A 643 10.39 9.88 -4.80
C LEU A 643 10.50 11.41 -4.74
N ASN A 644 9.48 12.14 -5.23
CA ASN A 644 9.45 13.60 -5.24
C ASN A 644 8.64 14.20 -4.07
N SER A 645 8.23 13.38 -3.09
CA SER A 645 7.46 13.83 -1.93
C SER A 645 8.37 14.36 -0.81
N SER A 646 7.78 14.90 0.25
CA SER A 646 8.54 15.35 1.42
C SER A 646 9.29 14.18 2.08
N LEU A 647 10.44 14.46 2.73
CA LEU A 647 11.18 13.47 3.51
C LEU A 647 10.30 12.80 4.57
N HIS A 648 9.39 13.55 5.19
CA HIS A 648 8.46 13.04 6.18
C HIS A 648 7.50 11.99 5.60
N THR A 649 6.92 12.25 4.41
CA THR A 649 6.04 11.29 3.71
C THR A 649 6.79 10.03 3.31
N MET A 650 8.00 10.16 2.77
CA MET A 650 8.84 9.02 2.44
C MET A 650 9.17 8.20 3.69
N PHE A 651 9.56 8.86 4.79
CA PHE A 651 9.86 8.18 6.04
C PHE A 651 8.67 7.37 6.59
N LYS A 652 7.43 7.88 6.48
CA LYS A 652 6.23 7.12 6.88
C LYS A 652 6.07 5.82 6.10
N LEU A 653 6.24 5.86 4.78
CA LEU A 653 6.14 4.65 3.94
C LEU A 653 7.26 3.66 4.25
N PHE A 654 8.50 4.16 4.42
CA PHE A 654 9.64 3.34 4.84
C PHE A 654 9.38 2.67 6.19
N LEU A 655 8.92 3.44 7.18
CA LEU A 655 8.60 2.93 8.51
C LEU A 655 7.54 1.83 8.44
N SER A 656 6.46 2.07 7.69
CA SER A 656 5.41 1.08 7.47
C SER A 656 5.92 -0.20 6.80
N ALA A 657 6.91 -0.11 5.91
CA ALA A 657 7.55 -1.31 5.35
C ALA A 657 8.41 -2.05 6.39
N VAL A 658 9.24 -1.34 7.16
CA VAL A 658 10.20 -1.95 8.10
C VAL A 658 9.50 -2.56 9.32
N GLU A 659 8.38 -1.99 9.77
CA GLU A 659 7.62 -2.52 10.91
C GLU A 659 6.93 -3.85 10.60
N TYR A 660 6.47 -4.04 9.36
CA TYR A 660 5.61 -5.16 8.98
C TYR A 660 6.29 -6.22 8.10
N LEU A 661 7.44 -5.91 7.49
CA LEU A 661 8.19 -6.85 6.66
C LEU A 661 9.51 -7.25 7.32
N PRO A 662 9.92 -8.53 7.22
CA PRO A 662 11.27 -8.92 7.61
C PRO A 662 12.31 -8.20 6.75
N PHE A 663 13.46 -7.87 7.34
CA PHE A 663 14.54 -7.23 6.57
C PHE A 663 15.03 -8.13 5.43
N SER A 664 15.38 -9.39 5.73
CA SER A 664 15.87 -10.38 4.77
C SER A 664 14.93 -11.59 4.67
N SER A 665 14.92 -12.27 3.52
CA SER A 665 14.05 -13.42 3.25
C SER A 665 14.41 -14.65 4.10
N GLY A 666 13.89 -14.74 5.32
CA GLY A 666 13.98 -15.96 6.15
C GLY A 666 12.97 -17.04 5.74
N ASP A 667 11.88 -16.63 5.10
CA ASP A 667 10.78 -17.46 4.62
C ASP A 667 10.53 -17.11 3.14
N ALA A 668 10.65 -18.09 2.25
CA ALA A 668 10.53 -17.88 0.80
C ALA A 668 9.11 -17.45 0.36
N SER A 669 8.11 -17.60 1.23
CA SER A 669 6.72 -17.24 0.99
C SER A 669 6.39 -15.77 1.27
N LYS A 670 7.27 -15.03 1.97
CA LYS A 670 7.02 -13.64 2.37
C LYS A 670 7.95 -12.65 1.67
N ALA A 671 7.41 -11.47 1.37
CA ALA A 671 8.20 -10.35 0.91
C ALA A 671 9.19 -9.88 1.98
N SER A 672 10.34 -9.36 1.55
CA SER A 672 11.33 -8.76 2.44
C SER A 672 11.66 -7.34 2.00
N LEU A 673 12.06 -6.50 2.96
CA LEU A 673 12.47 -5.12 2.67
C LEU A 673 13.71 -5.07 1.77
N GLU A 674 14.64 -6.01 1.95
CA GLU A 674 15.83 -6.17 1.11
C GLU A 674 15.46 -6.38 -0.37
N GLU A 675 14.52 -7.28 -0.67
CA GLU A 675 14.05 -7.52 -2.04
C GLU A 675 13.37 -6.29 -2.65
N ILE A 676 12.52 -5.61 -1.88
CA ILE A 676 11.86 -4.37 -2.31
C ILE A 676 12.91 -3.31 -2.66
N ILE A 677 13.89 -3.11 -1.77
CA ILE A 677 14.97 -2.13 -1.96
C ILE A 677 15.81 -2.47 -3.20
N GLU A 678 16.26 -3.71 -3.35
CA GLU A 678 17.04 -4.12 -4.53
C GLU A 678 16.25 -3.89 -5.83
N ARG A 679 14.94 -4.18 -5.80
CA ARG A 679 14.04 -3.95 -6.94
C ARG A 679 13.85 -2.45 -7.24
N VAL A 680 13.69 -1.61 -6.22
CA VAL A 680 13.62 -0.14 -6.35
C VAL A 680 14.93 0.42 -6.92
N LEU A 681 16.08 0.00 -6.38
CA LEU A 681 17.40 0.42 -6.85
C LEU A 681 17.65 0.00 -8.30
N SER A 682 17.31 -1.24 -8.65
CA SER A 682 17.42 -1.74 -10.02
C SER A 682 16.52 -0.99 -11.00
N ARG A 683 15.23 -0.80 -10.67
CA ARG A 683 14.27 -0.05 -11.51
C ARG A 683 14.62 1.42 -11.64
N SER A 684 15.23 2.03 -10.61
CA SER A 684 15.65 3.44 -10.66
C SER A 684 16.68 3.72 -11.76
N ARG A 685 17.51 2.71 -12.09
CA ARG A 685 18.53 2.79 -13.13
C ARG A 685 18.00 2.48 -14.53
N GLU A 686 16.79 1.92 -14.65
CA GLU A 686 16.18 1.63 -15.94
C GLU A 686 15.78 2.91 -16.68
N PRO A 687 15.95 2.96 -18.02
CA PRO A 687 15.47 4.09 -18.81
C PRO A 687 13.94 4.15 -18.73
N LYS A 688 13.40 5.26 -18.23
CA LYS A 688 11.96 5.50 -18.18
C LYS A 688 11.50 6.02 -19.55
N PRO A 689 10.40 5.51 -20.12
CA PRO A 689 9.89 6.01 -21.38
C PRO A 689 9.49 7.47 -21.21
N ILE A 690 10.15 8.35 -21.95
CA ILE A 690 9.82 9.77 -21.99
C ILE A 690 8.49 9.91 -22.75
N LYS A 691 7.45 10.45 -22.10
CA LYS A 691 6.25 10.88 -22.81
C LYS A 691 6.62 12.15 -23.59
N TYR A 692 6.90 12.00 -24.89
CA TYR A 692 7.11 13.12 -25.79
C TYR A 692 5.76 13.82 -26.02
N ASP A 693 5.44 14.83 -25.21
CA ASP A 693 4.50 15.86 -25.67
C ASP A 693 5.20 16.66 -26.78
N GLU A 694 4.48 16.96 -27.87
CA GLU A 694 5.03 17.49 -29.14
C GLU A 694 5.78 18.85 -29.04
N ASP A 695 5.85 19.44 -27.84
CA ASP A 695 6.55 20.69 -27.54
C ASP A 695 7.99 20.42 -27.07
N ILE A 696 8.90 20.33 -28.04
CA ILE A 696 10.36 20.62 -28.00
C ILE A 696 10.97 20.74 -26.58
N PHE A 697 11.27 19.60 -25.95
CA PHE A 697 12.25 19.51 -24.85
C PHE A 697 13.54 18.88 -25.35
N ASP A 698 14.68 19.39 -24.91
CA ASP A 698 16.01 18.83 -25.20
C ASP A 698 16.14 17.47 -24.50
N VAL A 699 16.22 16.40 -25.30
CA VAL A 699 16.34 15.01 -24.83
C VAL A 699 17.58 14.83 -23.93
N ALA A 700 18.67 15.56 -24.20
CA ALA A 700 19.88 15.52 -23.38
C ALA A 700 19.61 16.08 -21.97
N GLU A 701 18.88 17.19 -21.87
CA GLU A 701 18.52 17.79 -20.57
C GLU A 701 17.57 16.89 -19.76
N MET A 702 16.64 16.21 -20.42
CA MET A 702 15.79 15.22 -19.74
C MET A 702 16.60 14.05 -19.19
N HIS A 703 17.61 13.58 -19.93
CA HIS A 703 18.55 12.57 -19.45
C HIS A 703 19.37 13.06 -18.24
N HIS A 704 19.78 14.34 -18.22
CA HIS A 704 20.42 14.94 -17.05
C HIS A 704 19.50 14.99 -15.84
N LEU A 705 18.21 15.29 -16.01
CA LEU A 705 17.21 15.25 -14.93
C LEU A 705 16.94 13.83 -14.40
N GLN A 706 17.15 12.78 -15.21
CA GLN A 706 17.11 11.40 -14.72
C GLN A 706 18.23 11.12 -13.69
N ALA A 707 19.38 11.78 -13.80
CA ALA A 707 20.46 11.63 -12.81
C ALA A 707 20.03 12.10 -11.41
N LEU A 708 19.22 13.17 -11.35
CA LEU A 708 18.62 13.62 -10.09
C LEU A 708 17.67 12.57 -9.51
N GLN A 709 16.80 11.97 -10.33
CA GLN A 709 15.88 10.93 -9.87
C GLN A 709 16.62 9.69 -9.35
N LYS A 710 17.70 9.28 -10.03
CA LYS A 710 18.57 8.18 -9.57
C LYS A 710 19.21 8.48 -8.22
N ALA A 711 19.72 9.70 -8.05
CA ALA A 711 20.29 10.14 -6.77
C ALA A 711 19.26 10.15 -5.64
N THR A 712 18.02 10.59 -5.89
CA THR A 712 16.97 10.66 -4.85
C THR A 712 16.57 9.30 -4.29
N VAL A 713 16.74 8.20 -5.04
CA VAL A 713 16.39 6.85 -4.57
C VAL A 713 17.24 6.43 -3.36
N ILE A 714 18.47 6.93 -3.26
CA ILE A 714 19.36 6.67 -2.12
C ILE A 714 18.77 7.14 -0.79
N GLN A 715 17.84 8.12 -0.82
CA GLN A 715 17.17 8.61 0.38
C GLN A 715 16.46 7.48 1.16
N TRP A 716 15.92 6.47 0.47
CA TRP A 716 15.28 5.31 1.10
C TRP A 716 16.25 4.48 1.96
N LEU A 717 17.53 4.45 1.59
CA LEU A 717 18.59 3.72 2.28
C LEU A 717 19.20 4.52 3.43
N CYS A 718 19.00 5.83 3.46
CA CYS A 718 19.54 6.72 4.48
C CYS A 718 18.61 6.91 5.68
N PHE A 719 17.40 6.33 5.66
CA PHE A 719 16.51 6.35 6.80
C PHE A 719 16.98 5.40 7.91
N THR A 720 16.98 5.90 9.15
CA THR A 720 17.29 5.09 10.33
C THR A 720 15.99 4.51 10.90
N PRO A 721 15.83 3.18 10.97
CA PRO A 721 14.70 2.57 11.67
C PRO A 721 14.67 2.98 13.15
N PRO A 722 13.47 3.18 13.74
CA PRO A 722 13.34 3.46 15.16
C PRO A 722 13.91 2.35 16.05
N SER A 723 14.36 2.72 17.26
CA SER A 723 14.91 1.76 18.23
C SER A 723 13.90 0.74 18.76
N SER A 724 12.61 0.90 18.46
CA SER A 724 11.56 -0.08 18.75
C SER A 724 11.65 -1.33 17.86
N ILE A 725 12.27 -1.22 16.69
CA ILE A 725 12.40 -2.31 15.73
C ILE A 725 13.53 -3.25 16.18
N PRO A 726 13.31 -4.57 16.19
CA PRO A 726 14.38 -5.53 16.51
C PRO A 726 15.52 -5.41 15.50
N ASP A 727 16.76 -5.54 15.99
CA ASP A 727 17.98 -5.45 15.19
C ASP A 727 18.14 -4.15 14.37
N PHE A 728 17.54 -3.03 14.81
CA PHE A 728 17.56 -1.75 14.08
C PHE A 728 18.99 -1.29 13.73
N GLN A 729 19.99 -1.52 14.60
CA GLN A 729 21.40 -1.19 14.33
C GLN A 729 21.97 -2.01 13.16
N MET A 730 21.64 -3.31 13.12
CA MET A 730 22.05 -4.19 12.03
C MET A 730 21.41 -3.76 10.71
N ILE A 731 20.10 -3.48 10.73
CA ILE A 731 19.33 -3.00 9.58
C ILE A 731 19.94 -1.68 9.06
N SER A 732 20.18 -0.72 9.96
CA SER A 732 20.78 0.57 9.63
C SER A 732 22.14 0.42 8.95
N GLY A 733 23.01 -0.45 9.50
CA GLY A 733 24.32 -0.73 8.90
C GLY A 733 24.20 -1.36 7.51
N LYS A 734 23.30 -2.34 7.33
CA LYS A 734 23.06 -3.00 6.03
C LYS A 734 22.47 -2.05 4.98
N LEU A 735 21.61 -1.11 5.38
CA LEU A 735 21.06 -0.08 4.48
C LEU A 735 22.14 0.93 4.07
N LEU A 736 22.97 1.37 5.01
CA LEU A 736 24.06 2.31 4.74
C LEU A 736 25.13 1.70 3.83
N ILE A 737 25.49 0.43 4.01
CA ILE A 737 26.42 -0.29 3.11
C ILE A 737 25.84 -0.34 1.69
N ARG A 738 24.54 -0.64 1.54
CA ARG A 738 23.87 -0.58 0.23
C ARG A 738 23.84 0.82 -0.36
N ALA A 739 23.61 1.84 0.47
CA ALA A 739 23.63 3.23 0.05
C ALA A 739 24.99 3.58 -0.55
N LEU A 740 26.06 3.18 0.13
CA LEU A 740 27.43 3.36 -0.31
C LEU A 740 27.71 2.63 -1.63
N MET A 741 27.45 1.33 -1.71
CA MET A 741 27.69 0.53 -2.92
C MET A 741 26.91 1.07 -4.12
N HIS A 742 25.61 1.37 -3.95
CA HIS A 742 24.79 1.90 -5.03
C HIS A 742 25.21 3.33 -5.41
N SER A 743 25.65 4.15 -4.46
CA SER A 743 26.18 5.49 -4.73
C SER A 743 27.43 5.44 -5.61
N ASN A 744 28.36 4.51 -5.36
CA ASN A 744 29.54 4.30 -6.20
C ASN A 744 29.15 3.91 -7.64
N THR A 745 28.15 3.02 -7.79
CA THR A 745 27.60 2.70 -9.12
C THR A 745 27.06 3.94 -9.84
N LEU A 746 26.30 4.79 -9.14
CA LEU A 746 25.76 6.02 -9.72
C LEU A 746 26.85 7.06 -10.01
N PHE A 747 27.87 7.21 -9.16
CA PHE A 747 28.98 8.14 -9.41
C PHE A 747 29.78 7.76 -10.66
N ARG A 748 30.00 6.46 -10.89
CA ARG A 748 30.60 5.96 -12.14
C ARG A 748 29.77 6.38 -13.36
N GLU A 749 28.45 6.21 -13.32
CA GLU A 749 27.57 6.66 -14.41
C GLU A 749 27.58 8.17 -14.59
N PHE A 750 27.41 8.94 -13.52
CA PHE A 750 27.33 10.40 -13.59
C PHE A 750 28.63 11.07 -14.04
N SER A 751 29.78 10.47 -13.73
CA SER A 751 31.09 11.04 -14.10
C SER A 751 31.30 11.01 -15.61
N LEU A 752 30.81 9.96 -16.27
CA LEU A 752 30.87 9.79 -17.72
C LEU A 752 29.88 10.70 -18.47
N ILE A 753 28.85 11.23 -17.79
CA ILE A 753 27.95 12.27 -18.33
C ILE A 753 28.56 13.67 -18.14
N SER A 754 29.26 13.89 -17.02
CA SER A 754 29.73 15.22 -16.59
C SER A 754 31.07 15.65 -17.21
N MET A 755 31.44 15.08 -18.37
CA MET A 755 32.73 15.38 -19.01
C MET A 755 32.76 16.73 -19.73
N ARG A 756 31.60 17.29 -20.09
CA ARG A 756 31.52 18.60 -20.74
C ARG A 756 32.05 19.71 -19.82
N ARG A 757 32.91 20.58 -20.37
CA ARG A 757 33.49 21.77 -19.72
C ARG A 757 32.50 22.94 -19.76
N VAL A 758 31.45 22.85 -18.97
CA VAL A 758 30.37 23.85 -18.89
C VAL A 758 30.23 24.37 -17.45
N PRO A 759 29.77 25.61 -17.23
CA PRO A 759 29.71 26.20 -15.88
C PRO A 759 28.61 25.60 -14.99
N GLU A 760 27.61 24.93 -15.56
CA GLU A 760 26.52 24.31 -14.80
C GLU A 760 27.00 23.11 -13.98
N LEU A 761 26.60 23.02 -12.71
CA LEU A 761 26.92 21.90 -11.84
C LEU A 761 26.05 20.68 -12.15
N PRO A 762 26.61 19.47 -12.22
CA PRO A 762 25.83 18.25 -12.41
C PRO A 762 24.99 17.96 -11.15
N VAL A 763 23.66 18.05 -11.28
CA VAL A 763 22.73 18.01 -10.14
C VAL A 763 22.73 16.64 -9.43
N GLY A 764 22.87 15.54 -10.19
CA GLY A 764 22.86 14.17 -9.66
C GLY A 764 23.95 13.90 -8.60
N PRO A 765 25.25 14.01 -8.94
CA PRO A 765 26.35 13.82 -8.00
C PRO A 765 26.27 14.68 -6.75
N HIS A 766 25.94 15.97 -6.91
CA HIS A 766 25.85 16.89 -5.79
C HIS A 766 24.69 16.55 -4.85
N LYS A 767 23.52 16.15 -5.40
CA LYS A 767 22.41 15.66 -4.59
C LYS A 767 22.79 14.40 -3.83
N LEU A 768 23.49 13.47 -4.48
CA LEU A 768 23.94 12.22 -3.87
C LEU A 768 24.92 12.45 -2.72
N LEU A 769 25.92 13.31 -2.91
CA LEU A 769 26.85 13.72 -1.85
C LEU A 769 26.12 14.39 -0.67
N ALA A 770 25.14 15.25 -0.96
CA ALA A 770 24.35 15.92 0.08
C ALA A 770 23.52 14.93 0.91
N ILE A 771 22.88 13.94 0.28
CA ILE A 771 22.10 12.90 0.97
C ILE A 771 22.99 12.06 1.90
N LEU A 772 24.21 11.74 1.46
CA LEU A 772 25.14 10.87 2.19
C LEU A 772 25.99 11.60 3.24
N ALA A 773 26.01 12.94 3.22
CA ALA A 773 26.87 13.75 4.09
C ALA A 773 26.63 13.50 5.59
N GLU A 774 25.36 13.36 6.02
CA GLU A 774 25.03 13.13 7.43
C GLU A 774 25.11 11.65 7.83
N PRO A 775 24.55 10.68 7.07
CA PRO A 775 24.67 9.26 7.39
C PRO A 775 26.11 8.77 7.52
N LEU A 776 27.02 9.28 6.68
CA LEU A 776 28.43 8.91 6.72
C LEU A 776 29.24 9.65 7.80
N LYS A 777 28.70 10.65 8.51
CA LYS A 777 29.37 11.16 9.73
C LYS A 777 29.22 10.19 10.89
N GLN A 778 28.17 9.37 10.89
CA GLN A 778 27.89 8.36 11.91
C GLN A 778 28.72 7.07 11.69
N LYS A 779 29.94 7.20 11.12
CA LYS A 779 30.91 6.14 10.79
C LYS A 779 31.20 5.19 11.95
N GLU A 780 31.08 5.64 13.19
CA GLU A 780 31.36 4.84 14.39
C GLU A 780 30.37 3.68 14.61
N ASN A 781 29.18 3.74 14.00
CA ASN A 781 28.14 2.70 14.11
C ASN A 781 28.20 1.63 13.00
N LEU A 782 29.18 1.69 12.09
CA LEU A 782 29.35 0.70 11.02
C LEU A 782 29.67 -0.68 11.59
N ILE A 783 28.86 -1.66 11.20
CA ILE A 783 29.11 -3.08 11.41
C ILE A 783 30.49 -3.40 10.81
N SER A 784 31.45 -3.75 11.67
CA SER A 784 32.88 -4.01 11.43
C SER A 784 33.46 -3.47 10.12
N LEU A 785 34.18 -2.34 10.19
CA LEU A 785 35.20 -1.90 9.20
C LEU A 785 36.30 -2.97 8.90
N GLU A 786 36.21 -4.15 9.49
CA GLU A 786 37.06 -5.31 9.21
C GLU A 786 36.66 -6.03 7.91
N ASP A 787 35.47 -5.76 7.35
CA ASP A 787 35.08 -6.29 6.05
C ASP A 787 35.82 -5.53 4.92
N PRO A 788 36.72 -6.20 4.16
CA PRO A 788 37.48 -5.55 3.10
C PRO A 788 36.57 -4.95 2.02
N GLU A 789 35.39 -5.52 1.75
CA GLU A 789 34.47 -5.00 0.73
C GLU A 789 33.90 -3.63 1.13
N VAL A 790 33.57 -3.44 2.41
CA VAL A 790 33.05 -2.16 2.93
C VAL A 790 34.15 -1.09 2.91
N SER A 791 35.37 -1.46 3.29
CA SER A 791 36.53 -0.56 3.25
C SER A 791 36.82 -0.07 1.83
N ASP A 792 36.81 -0.98 0.85
CA ASP A 792 37.06 -0.64 -0.56
C ASP A 792 35.98 0.28 -1.15
N ASN A 793 34.71 0.02 -0.82
CA ASN A 793 33.60 0.88 -1.24
C ASN A 793 33.66 2.27 -0.59
N LEU A 794 34.07 2.36 0.68
CA LEU A 794 34.23 3.65 1.36
C LEU A 794 35.37 4.45 0.74
N ARG A 795 36.47 3.77 0.40
CA ARG A 795 37.61 4.39 -0.25
C ARG A 795 37.23 4.95 -1.63
N GLU A 796 36.51 4.17 -2.42
CA GLU A 796 36.00 4.64 -3.71
C GLU A 796 35.05 5.85 -3.56
N PHE A 797 34.19 5.85 -2.54
CA PHE A 797 33.32 7.00 -2.28
C PHE A 797 34.13 8.27 -1.95
N GLU A 798 35.20 8.15 -1.16
CA GLU A 798 36.09 9.28 -0.85
C GLU A 798 36.77 9.81 -2.11
N ASP A 799 37.24 8.92 -3.00
CA ASP A 799 37.79 9.29 -4.31
C ASP A 799 36.75 10.06 -5.15
N TRP A 800 35.48 9.64 -5.14
CA TRP A 800 34.41 10.36 -5.84
C TRP A 800 34.07 11.71 -5.21
N HIS A 801 34.01 11.78 -3.89
CA HIS A 801 33.77 13.03 -3.16
C HIS A 801 34.80 14.10 -3.53
N GLU A 802 36.08 13.73 -3.59
CA GLU A 802 37.16 14.64 -3.97
C GLU A 802 37.09 15.04 -5.44
N TYR A 803 36.81 14.07 -6.33
CA TYR A 803 36.63 14.35 -7.76
C TYR A 803 35.53 15.37 -8.01
N TYR A 804 34.35 15.20 -7.40
CA TYR A 804 33.24 16.13 -7.58
C TYR A 804 33.44 17.45 -6.85
N SER A 805 34.20 17.48 -5.75
CA SER A 805 34.63 18.74 -5.11
C SER A 805 35.55 19.55 -6.04
N LEU A 806 36.48 18.87 -6.73
CA LEU A 806 37.32 19.48 -7.76
C LEU A 806 36.50 19.94 -8.98
N ASP A 807 35.58 19.12 -9.47
CA ASP A 807 34.69 19.49 -10.58
C ASP A 807 33.86 20.74 -10.23
N ALA A 808 33.36 20.83 -8.99
CA ALA A 808 32.60 22.00 -8.54
C ALA A 808 33.42 23.30 -8.52
N THR A 809 34.67 23.25 -8.04
CA THR A 809 35.57 24.42 -8.03
C THR A 809 35.96 24.84 -9.44
N TYR A 810 36.28 23.88 -10.32
CA TYR A 810 36.53 24.14 -11.74
C TYR A 810 35.35 24.82 -12.43
N ARG A 811 34.12 24.32 -12.24
CA ARG A 811 32.92 24.90 -12.84
C ARG A 811 32.60 26.28 -12.28
N SER A 812 32.85 26.50 -10.99
CA SER A 812 32.76 27.83 -10.39
C SER A 812 33.76 28.80 -11.00
N TRP A 813 35.02 28.38 -11.20
CA TRP A 813 36.03 29.18 -11.90
C TRP A 813 35.60 29.49 -13.34
N LEU A 814 35.17 28.48 -14.10
CA LEU A 814 34.72 28.65 -15.48
C LEU A 814 33.55 29.63 -15.59
N LYS A 815 32.62 29.61 -14.62
CA LYS A 815 31.53 30.57 -14.54
C LYS A 815 32.05 32.00 -14.39
N PHE A 816 33.00 32.23 -13.47
CA PHE A 816 33.61 33.55 -13.30
C PHE A 816 34.35 34.00 -14.56
N GLU A 817 35.10 33.11 -15.23
CA GLU A 817 35.78 33.44 -16.49
C GLU A 817 34.80 33.80 -17.61
N MET A 818 33.72 33.06 -17.77
CA MET A 818 32.71 33.35 -18.79
C MET A 818 31.96 34.66 -18.51
N GLU A 819 31.64 34.94 -17.24
CA GLU A 819 31.05 36.21 -16.82
C GLU A 819 32.02 37.37 -17.11
N ASN A 820 33.29 37.21 -16.76
CA ASN A 820 34.34 38.19 -17.03
C ASN A 820 34.55 38.44 -18.54
N ALA A 821 34.57 37.39 -19.37
CA ALA A 821 34.73 37.50 -20.82
C ALA A 821 33.57 38.24 -21.51
N SER A 822 32.39 38.28 -20.87
CA SER A 822 31.23 39.03 -21.39
C SER A 822 31.31 40.54 -21.15
N ILE A 823 32.24 40.99 -20.30
CA ILE A 823 32.46 42.38 -19.92
C ILE A 823 33.69 42.91 -20.67
N SER A 824 33.63 44.15 -21.18
CA SER A 824 34.80 44.75 -21.84
C SER A 824 35.97 44.91 -20.86
N PRO A 825 37.23 44.66 -21.26
CA PRO A 825 38.40 44.70 -20.36
C PRO A 825 38.57 46.01 -19.57
N GLU A 826 38.08 47.12 -20.10
CA GLU A 826 38.12 48.46 -19.48
C GLU A 826 37.10 48.66 -18.35
N MET A 827 36.06 47.83 -18.29
CA MET A 827 34.96 47.90 -17.32
C MET A 827 35.05 46.83 -16.22
N LEU A 828 36.04 45.94 -16.31
CA LEU A 828 36.18 44.80 -15.41
C LEU A 828 36.84 45.24 -14.10
N SER A 829 36.15 45.01 -12.98
CA SER A 829 36.61 45.43 -11.65
C SER A 829 37.76 44.57 -11.14
N ALA A 830 38.54 45.12 -10.20
CA ALA A 830 39.62 44.36 -9.54
C ALA A 830 39.08 43.20 -8.69
N GLU A 831 37.86 43.32 -8.16
CA GLU A 831 37.20 42.27 -7.38
C GLU A 831 36.82 41.07 -8.27
N GLU A 832 36.24 41.31 -9.44
CA GLU A 832 35.89 40.27 -10.43
C GLU A 832 37.13 39.50 -10.93
N LYS A 833 38.25 40.19 -11.18
CA LYS A 833 39.53 39.53 -11.50
C LYS A 833 40.05 38.69 -10.33
N SER A 834 40.00 39.24 -9.11
CA SER A 834 40.49 38.55 -7.93
C SER A 834 39.67 37.29 -7.61
N GLN A 835 38.37 37.28 -7.90
CA GLN A 835 37.51 36.12 -7.70
C GLN A 835 37.84 34.98 -8.67
N ALA A 836 38.00 35.28 -9.96
CA ALA A 836 38.40 34.29 -10.96
C ALA A 836 39.79 33.69 -10.63
N VAL A 837 40.77 34.55 -10.28
CA VAL A 837 42.12 34.10 -9.88
C VAL A 837 42.08 33.23 -8.62
N ALA A 838 41.30 33.60 -7.61
CA ALA A 838 41.17 32.81 -6.39
C ALA A 838 40.55 31.43 -6.66
N ALA A 839 39.46 31.38 -7.46
CA ALA A 839 38.81 30.13 -7.84
C ALA A 839 39.72 29.22 -8.70
N ALA A 840 40.53 29.80 -9.59
CA ALA A 840 41.52 29.06 -10.38
C ALA A 840 42.60 28.42 -9.49
N LYS A 841 43.10 29.16 -8.48
CA LYS A 841 44.08 28.65 -7.50
C LYS A 841 43.50 27.50 -6.69
N GLU A 842 42.30 27.67 -6.16
CA GLU A 842 41.60 26.64 -5.40
C GLU A 842 41.39 25.37 -6.24
N THR A 843 40.98 25.54 -7.50
CA THR A 843 40.83 24.43 -8.45
C THR A 843 42.15 23.66 -8.64
N LEU A 844 43.27 24.38 -8.82
CA LEU A 844 44.58 23.74 -8.99
C LEU A 844 45.09 23.07 -7.71
N GLU A 845 44.90 23.68 -6.55
CA GLU A 845 45.27 23.09 -5.27
C GLU A 845 44.56 21.75 -5.05
N LEU A 846 43.25 21.70 -5.30
CA LEU A 846 42.46 20.46 -5.24
C LEU A 846 42.86 19.46 -6.33
N ALA A 847 43.16 19.92 -7.54
CA ALA A 847 43.63 19.06 -8.62
C ALA A 847 44.94 18.37 -8.25
N PHE A 848 45.90 19.09 -7.69
CA PHE A 848 47.16 18.52 -7.26
C PHE A 848 46.99 17.55 -6.09
N LEU A 849 46.08 17.81 -5.15
CA LEU A 849 45.75 16.87 -4.06
C LEU A 849 45.17 15.54 -4.57
N LEU A 850 44.41 15.58 -5.67
CA LEU A 850 43.86 14.38 -6.29
C LEU A 850 44.91 13.65 -7.14
N LEU A 851 45.71 14.39 -7.91
CA LEU A 851 46.63 13.85 -8.91
C LEU A 851 47.97 13.35 -8.36
N TYR A 852 48.52 13.96 -7.29
CA TYR A 852 49.84 13.63 -6.72
C TYR A 852 49.79 12.63 -5.56
N ARG A 853 48.81 11.73 -5.54
CA ARG A 853 48.71 10.70 -4.49
C ARG A 853 49.79 9.65 -4.65
N GLU A 854 50.76 9.62 -3.73
CA GLU A 854 51.85 8.63 -3.74
C GLU A 854 51.41 7.25 -3.24
N ASP A 855 50.53 7.17 -2.23
CA ASP A 855 50.19 5.90 -1.57
C ASP A 855 49.08 5.10 -2.29
N ILE A 856 48.00 5.77 -2.72
CA ILE A 856 46.84 5.14 -3.35
C ILE A 856 46.32 6.05 -4.48
N PRO A 857 46.62 5.74 -5.76
CA PRO A 857 46.11 6.48 -6.91
C PRO A 857 44.56 6.47 -6.97
N TRP A 858 43.98 7.52 -7.53
CA TRP A 858 42.52 7.71 -7.63
C TRP A 858 41.81 6.57 -8.37
N LEU A 859 40.77 5.97 -7.76
CA LEU A 859 40.04 4.80 -8.26
C LEU A 859 40.94 3.58 -8.58
N ASN A 860 42.03 3.41 -7.83
CA ASN A 860 42.87 2.23 -7.96
C ASN A 860 42.20 1.03 -7.29
N ALA A 861 41.93 -0.04 -8.06
CA ALA A 861 41.30 -1.25 -7.55
C ALA A 861 42.37 -2.30 -7.21
N VAL A 862 42.55 -2.60 -5.92
CA VAL A 862 43.33 -3.77 -5.47
C VAL A 862 42.42 -5.01 -5.46
N GLU A 863 41.65 -5.22 -6.53
CA GLU A 863 40.76 -6.39 -6.62
C GLU A 863 41.57 -7.60 -7.09
N SER A 864 41.86 -8.54 -6.19
CA SER A 864 42.21 -9.91 -6.61
C SER A 864 40.91 -10.60 -7.01
N SER A 865 40.66 -10.80 -8.31
CA SER A 865 39.49 -11.54 -8.77
C SER A 865 39.40 -12.90 -8.05
N PRO A 866 38.21 -13.30 -7.54
CA PRO A 866 38.00 -14.61 -6.93
C PRO A 866 38.06 -15.76 -7.95
N ILE A 867 38.16 -15.44 -9.25
CA ILE A 867 38.10 -16.40 -10.34
C ILE A 867 39.50 -16.98 -10.60
N GLU A 868 39.62 -18.30 -10.51
CA GLU A 868 40.88 -18.99 -10.84
C GLU A 868 41.17 -18.86 -12.34
N PRO A 869 42.41 -18.52 -12.75
CA PRO A 869 42.79 -18.25 -14.14
C PRO A 869 42.74 -19.47 -15.08
N SER A 870 42.19 -20.61 -14.64
CA SER A 870 42.16 -21.86 -15.39
C SER A 870 40.86 -22.07 -16.21
N GLU A 871 39.85 -21.23 -16.01
CA GLU A 871 38.57 -21.29 -16.73
C GLU A 871 38.49 -20.25 -17.88
N HIS A 872 37.76 -20.58 -18.95
CA HIS A 872 37.53 -19.64 -20.06
C HIS A 872 36.45 -18.63 -19.68
N VAL A 873 36.87 -17.54 -19.06
CA VAL A 873 35.99 -16.44 -18.63
C VAL A 873 35.86 -15.39 -19.72
N PHE A 874 34.65 -14.91 -19.94
CA PHE A 874 34.33 -13.79 -20.82
C PHE A 874 33.99 -12.53 -19.99
N LEU A 875 34.40 -11.38 -20.50
CA LEU A 875 34.01 -10.07 -19.99
C LEU A 875 32.85 -9.56 -20.80
N GLU A 876 31.80 -9.12 -20.14
CA GLU A 876 30.63 -8.50 -20.74
C GLU A 876 30.43 -7.10 -20.17
N LEU A 877 30.22 -6.11 -21.05
CA LEU A 877 29.90 -4.73 -20.70
C LEU A 877 28.64 -4.31 -21.45
N HIS A 878 27.65 -3.85 -20.69
CA HIS A 878 26.37 -3.39 -21.22
C HIS A 878 26.14 -1.93 -20.85
N ALA A 879 25.82 -1.13 -21.85
CA ALA A 879 25.59 0.30 -21.73
C ALA A 879 24.26 0.67 -22.41
N THR A 880 23.42 1.44 -21.71
CA THR A 880 22.29 2.16 -22.33
C THR A 880 22.66 3.63 -22.35
N ALA A 881 22.64 4.26 -23.53
CA ALA A 881 23.17 5.60 -23.73
C ALA A 881 22.38 6.39 -24.78
N ILE A 882 22.56 7.70 -24.82
CA ILE A 882 22.17 8.55 -25.95
C ILE A 882 23.40 8.95 -26.75
N LEU A 883 23.19 9.33 -28.01
CA LEU A 883 24.26 9.88 -28.85
C LEU A 883 24.13 11.40 -28.84
N CYS A 884 25.21 12.11 -28.56
CA CYS A 884 25.21 13.57 -28.47
C CYS A 884 26.12 14.18 -29.53
N LEU A 885 25.60 15.13 -30.29
CA LEU A 885 26.37 15.92 -31.24
C LEU A 885 27.36 16.82 -30.49
N PRO A 886 28.42 17.33 -31.16
CA PRO A 886 29.33 18.31 -30.56
C PRO A 886 28.63 19.58 -30.05
N SER A 887 27.45 19.92 -30.58
CA SER A 887 26.61 21.03 -30.11
C SER A 887 25.97 20.76 -28.74
N GLY A 888 25.96 19.51 -28.30
CA GLY A 888 25.31 19.05 -27.08
C GLY A 888 23.90 18.49 -27.28
N GLU A 889 23.33 18.62 -28.48
CA GLU A 889 22.00 18.12 -28.85
C GLU A 889 22.01 16.61 -29.07
N CYS A 890 20.90 15.94 -28.71
CA CYS A 890 20.73 14.51 -28.91
C CYS A 890 20.58 14.16 -30.40
N MET A 891 21.35 13.18 -30.87
CA MET A 891 21.21 12.54 -32.17
C MET A 891 20.34 11.30 -32.04
N LEU A 892 19.13 11.34 -32.63
CA LEU A 892 18.21 10.19 -32.62
C LEU A 892 18.83 8.98 -33.33
N PRO A 893 18.88 7.81 -32.68
CA PRO A 893 19.48 6.62 -33.27
C PRO A 893 18.52 5.96 -34.27
N ASP A 894 19.07 5.52 -35.39
CA ASP A 894 18.45 4.62 -36.35
C ASP A 894 19.33 3.39 -36.63
N ALA A 895 18.78 2.38 -37.34
CA ALA A 895 19.52 1.16 -37.66
C ALA A 895 20.85 1.41 -38.41
N THR A 896 20.93 2.49 -39.19
CA THR A 896 22.14 2.84 -39.93
C THR A 896 23.22 3.41 -39.00
N SER A 897 22.82 4.29 -38.07
CA SER A 897 23.68 4.86 -37.04
C SER A 897 24.19 3.78 -36.09
N CYS A 898 23.34 2.82 -35.68
CA CYS A 898 23.75 1.67 -34.88
C CYS A 898 24.80 0.82 -35.61
N THR A 899 24.56 0.48 -36.88
CA THR A 899 25.52 -0.30 -37.68
C THR A 899 26.85 0.44 -37.86
N ALA A 900 26.80 1.76 -38.10
CA ALA A 900 27.98 2.60 -38.21
C ALA A 900 28.75 2.67 -36.88
N LEU A 901 28.04 2.79 -35.76
CA LEU A 901 28.63 2.80 -34.42
C LEU A 901 29.29 1.45 -34.09
N THR A 902 28.63 0.32 -34.37
CA THR A 902 29.21 -1.02 -34.26
C THR A 902 30.52 -1.12 -35.03
N SER A 903 30.53 -0.70 -36.30
CA SER A 903 31.74 -0.73 -37.12
C SER A 903 32.85 0.18 -36.60
N ALA A 904 32.47 1.33 -36.02
CA ALA A 904 33.41 2.28 -35.47
C ALA A 904 34.05 1.77 -34.16
N LEU A 905 33.26 1.16 -33.27
CA LEU A 905 33.75 0.50 -32.06
C LEU A 905 34.67 -0.67 -32.38
N TYR A 906 34.37 -1.48 -33.41
CA TYR A 906 35.31 -2.52 -33.87
C TYR A 906 36.65 -1.94 -34.36
N SER A 907 36.63 -0.73 -34.92
CA SER A 907 37.84 -0.11 -35.49
C SER A 907 38.79 0.50 -34.45
N THR A 908 38.41 0.54 -33.17
CA THR A 908 39.28 1.00 -32.08
C THR A 908 40.30 -0.07 -31.67
N VAL A 909 40.13 -1.31 -32.15
CA VAL A 909 40.94 -2.48 -31.78
C VAL A 909 41.62 -3.08 -33.02
N SER A 910 42.78 -3.70 -32.85
CA SER A 910 43.47 -4.37 -33.96
C SER A 910 42.72 -5.62 -34.42
N GLU A 911 42.77 -5.96 -35.72
CA GLU A 911 42.16 -7.20 -36.24
C GLU A 911 42.69 -8.46 -35.53
N THR A 912 43.95 -8.41 -35.10
CA THR A 912 44.57 -9.47 -34.30
C THR A 912 43.89 -9.64 -32.95
N GLU A 913 43.65 -8.56 -32.21
CA GLU A 913 43.00 -8.63 -30.89
C GLU A 913 41.53 -9.05 -31.02
N VAL A 914 40.80 -8.56 -32.03
CA VAL A 914 39.41 -8.98 -32.29
C VAL A 914 39.30 -10.51 -32.41
N LEU A 915 40.22 -11.13 -33.15
CA LEU A 915 40.23 -12.59 -33.34
C LEU A 915 40.72 -13.35 -32.11
N HIS A 916 41.82 -12.92 -31.48
CA HIS A 916 42.39 -13.63 -30.33
C HIS A 916 41.50 -13.53 -29.09
N ARG A 917 40.87 -12.36 -28.88
CA ARG A 917 39.99 -12.07 -27.75
C ARG A 917 38.53 -12.38 -28.06
N GLN A 918 38.21 -12.87 -29.26
CA GLN A 918 36.84 -13.17 -29.70
C GLN A 918 35.86 -12.00 -29.47
N LEU A 919 36.29 -10.76 -29.75
CA LEU A 919 35.51 -9.56 -29.46
C LEU A 919 34.19 -9.55 -30.25
N LYS A 920 33.07 -9.37 -29.54
CA LYS A 920 31.77 -9.07 -30.12
C LYS A 920 31.30 -7.69 -29.67
N VAL A 921 30.80 -6.92 -30.63
CA VAL A 921 30.19 -5.61 -30.40
C VAL A 921 28.81 -5.65 -31.02
N ASP A 922 27.79 -5.38 -30.21
CA ASP A 922 26.42 -5.24 -30.67
C ASP A 922 25.86 -3.88 -30.25
N VAL A 923 25.17 -3.21 -31.17
CA VAL A 923 24.54 -1.91 -30.93
C VAL A 923 23.15 -1.93 -31.53
N ASN A 924 22.14 -1.72 -30.69
CA ASN A 924 20.74 -1.70 -31.11
C ASN A 924 20.02 -0.48 -30.55
N VAL A 925 18.94 -0.05 -31.21
CA VAL A 925 18.02 0.94 -30.64
C VAL A 925 17.27 0.28 -29.48
N SER A 926 17.17 0.97 -28.34
CA SER A 926 16.47 0.47 -27.17
C SER A 926 14.98 0.28 -27.46
N SER A 927 14.43 -0.86 -27.07
CA SER A 927 12.99 -1.13 -27.18
C SER A 927 12.15 -0.37 -26.16
N LYS A 928 12.77 0.08 -25.05
CA LYS A 928 12.10 0.83 -23.97
C LYS A 928 12.04 2.33 -24.24
N ASP A 929 13.05 2.89 -24.90
CA ASP A 929 13.14 4.30 -25.25
C ASP A 929 13.78 4.46 -26.63
N PRO A 930 13.05 4.94 -27.66
CA PRO A 930 13.56 5.06 -29.01
C PRO A 930 14.71 6.08 -29.16
N CYS A 931 14.94 6.95 -28.16
CA CYS A 931 16.08 7.88 -28.18
C CYS A 931 17.38 7.26 -27.67
N CYS A 932 17.32 6.10 -27.02
CA CYS A 932 18.48 5.42 -26.45
C CYS A 932 19.02 4.32 -27.37
N ILE A 933 20.33 4.12 -27.33
CA ILE A 933 21.03 2.94 -27.85
C ILE A 933 21.39 1.98 -26.71
N GLN A 934 21.40 0.69 -27.00
CA GLN A 934 21.96 -0.36 -26.17
C GLN A 934 23.24 -0.86 -26.83
N VAL A 935 24.35 -0.77 -26.12
CA VAL A 935 25.67 -1.23 -26.53
C VAL A 935 26.05 -2.42 -25.66
N SER A 936 26.38 -3.55 -26.29
CA SER A 936 26.84 -4.76 -25.62
C SER A 936 28.20 -5.17 -26.19
N LEU A 937 29.20 -5.23 -25.31
CA LEU A 937 30.55 -5.67 -25.64
C LEU A 937 30.87 -6.98 -24.93
N LEU A 938 31.44 -7.94 -25.64
CA LEU A 938 31.87 -9.23 -25.11
C LEU A 938 33.30 -9.53 -25.57
N CYS A 939 34.22 -9.91 -24.68
CA CYS A 939 35.52 -10.45 -25.08
C CYS A 939 36.06 -11.49 -24.09
N LEU A 940 36.93 -12.38 -24.55
CA LEU A 940 37.67 -13.31 -23.69
C LEU A 940 38.58 -12.53 -22.74
N ALA A 941 38.51 -12.85 -21.45
CA ALA A 941 39.33 -12.23 -20.41
C ALA A 941 40.78 -12.71 -20.48
N VAL A 942 41.75 -11.82 -20.26
CA VAL A 942 43.17 -12.20 -20.07
C VAL A 942 43.74 -11.53 -18.81
N GLU A 943 44.93 -11.97 -18.40
CA GLU A 943 45.66 -11.35 -17.29
C GLU A 943 45.85 -9.85 -17.53
N GLY A 944 45.42 -9.02 -16.58
CA GLY A 944 45.41 -7.55 -16.68
C GLY A 944 44.04 -6.91 -16.96
N ASP A 945 43.00 -7.67 -17.36
CA ASP A 945 41.62 -7.16 -17.50
C ASP A 945 40.79 -7.33 -16.21
N GLY A 946 41.42 -7.22 -15.04
CA GLY A 946 40.79 -7.56 -13.77
C GLY A 946 41.06 -9.00 -13.32
N LEU A 947 41.81 -9.78 -14.10
CA LEU A 947 42.37 -11.08 -13.71
C LEU A 947 43.88 -10.94 -13.39
N GLY A 948 44.34 -11.46 -12.24
CA GLY A 948 45.75 -11.44 -11.86
C GLY A 948 46.23 -10.10 -11.29
N LEU A 949 47.51 -9.76 -11.47
CA LEU A 949 48.11 -8.50 -10.98
C LEU A 949 47.86 -7.35 -11.97
N HIS A 950 47.39 -6.21 -11.46
CA HIS A 950 47.03 -5.04 -12.27
C HIS A 950 48.16 -4.01 -12.32
N GLU A 951 48.96 -4.01 -13.38
CA GLU A 951 50.05 -3.02 -13.53
C GLU A 951 49.55 -1.64 -14.01
N ALA A 952 48.47 -1.57 -14.80
CA ALA A 952 48.04 -0.33 -15.50
C ALA A 952 46.74 0.32 -14.99
N ASN A 953 45.86 -0.43 -14.30
CA ASN A 953 44.57 0.04 -13.76
C ASN A 953 43.74 0.87 -14.75
N ASP A 954 43.66 0.39 -15.98
CA ASP A 954 43.06 1.09 -17.12
C ASP A 954 41.73 0.46 -17.58
N GLY A 955 41.26 -0.59 -16.89
CA GLY A 955 40.01 -1.29 -17.18
C GLY A 955 40.09 -2.21 -18.40
N GLY A 956 41.29 -2.43 -18.96
CA GLY A 956 41.53 -3.36 -20.05
C GLY A 956 40.88 -2.97 -21.38
N LEU A 957 40.63 -3.97 -22.22
CA LEU A 957 40.18 -3.78 -23.60
C LEU A 957 38.79 -3.13 -23.72
N LEU A 958 37.81 -3.60 -22.94
CA LEU A 958 36.43 -3.11 -23.03
C LEU A 958 36.31 -1.65 -22.59
N ALA A 959 37.03 -1.26 -21.54
CA ALA A 959 37.12 0.13 -21.11
C ALA A 959 37.75 1.02 -22.18
N ALA A 960 38.80 0.57 -22.87
CA ALA A 960 39.43 1.33 -23.95
C ALA A 960 38.49 1.56 -25.14
N ILE A 961 37.73 0.54 -25.56
CA ILE A 961 36.73 0.65 -26.64
C ILE A 961 35.66 1.68 -26.27
N MET A 962 35.08 1.55 -25.08
CA MET A 962 34.02 2.47 -24.63
C MET A 962 34.54 3.90 -24.45
N ALA A 963 35.74 4.08 -23.89
CA ALA A 963 36.35 5.39 -23.71
C ALA A 963 36.49 6.17 -25.03
N ALA A 964 36.79 5.50 -26.14
CA ALA A 964 36.84 6.14 -27.45
C ALA A 964 35.46 6.69 -27.90
N GLY A 965 34.38 5.97 -27.57
CA GLY A 965 33.01 6.43 -27.81
C GLY A 965 32.60 7.60 -26.92
N PHE A 966 32.93 7.53 -25.62
CA PHE A 966 32.66 8.61 -24.65
C PHE A 966 33.37 9.93 -25.01
N LYS A 967 34.61 9.84 -25.48
CA LYS A 967 35.41 11.01 -25.91
C LYS A 967 34.99 11.55 -27.29
N GLY A 968 34.13 10.85 -28.02
CA GLY A 968 33.70 11.22 -29.38
C GLY A 968 34.78 11.04 -30.45
N GLU A 969 35.72 10.13 -30.23
CA GLU A 969 36.96 9.96 -31.03
C GLU A 969 36.92 8.70 -31.91
N LEU A 970 35.74 8.38 -32.44
CA LEU A 970 35.54 7.20 -33.27
C LEU A 970 35.90 7.47 -34.74
N ASN A 971 37.04 6.94 -35.20
CA ASN A 971 37.63 7.15 -36.54
C ASN A 971 36.69 6.89 -37.74
N ARG A 972 35.65 6.07 -37.57
CA ARG A 972 34.69 5.68 -38.63
C ARG A 972 33.26 6.13 -38.34
N PHE A 973 33.09 7.05 -37.40
CA PHE A 973 31.79 7.63 -37.05
C PHE A 973 31.78 9.13 -37.34
N GLN A 974 30.67 9.80 -37.05
CA GLN A 974 30.61 11.25 -37.16
C GLN A 974 31.57 11.90 -36.15
N PRO A 975 32.49 12.79 -36.59
CA PRO A 975 33.49 13.40 -35.71
C PRO A 975 32.84 14.18 -34.55
N GLY A 976 33.31 13.93 -33.33
CA GLY A 976 32.86 14.62 -32.12
C GLY A 976 31.48 14.21 -31.61
N VAL A 977 30.85 13.18 -32.19
CA VAL A 977 29.64 12.59 -31.60
C VAL A 977 30.05 11.70 -30.43
N SER A 978 29.65 12.07 -29.22
CA SER A 978 29.91 11.32 -27.99
C SER A 978 28.76 10.38 -27.62
N ILE A 979 29.09 9.36 -26.83
CA ILE A 979 28.11 8.50 -26.18
C ILE A 979 27.88 9.05 -24.78
N GLU A 980 26.65 9.38 -24.38
CA GLU A 980 26.33 9.80 -23.02
C GLU A 980 25.51 8.72 -22.32
N ILE A 981 26.07 8.18 -21.23
CA ILE A 981 25.54 7.00 -20.58
C ILE A 981 24.29 7.33 -19.76
N SER A 982 23.27 6.51 -19.86
CA SER A 982 22.20 6.44 -18.86
C SER A 982 22.49 5.32 -17.87
N ARG A 983 22.78 4.10 -18.33
CA ARG A 983 23.04 2.94 -17.44
C ARG A 983 24.27 2.18 -17.91
N LEU A 984 25.16 1.79 -16.99
CA LEU A 984 26.36 1.02 -17.28
C LEU A 984 26.55 -0.13 -16.29
N ASP A 985 26.73 -1.33 -16.81
CA ASP A 985 27.02 -2.52 -16.01
C ASP A 985 28.09 -3.37 -16.71
N ALA A 986 28.91 -4.08 -15.93
CA ALA A 986 29.93 -4.99 -16.44
C ALA A 986 30.07 -6.22 -15.54
N TRP A 987 30.29 -7.38 -16.14
CA TRP A 987 30.37 -8.66 -15.43
C TRP A 987 31.32 -9.66 -16.09
N TYR A 988 31.77 -10.61 -15.27
CA TYR A 988 32.42 -11.84 -15.71
C TYR A 988 31.35 -12.87 -16.02
N SER A 989 31.51 -13.59 -17.13
CA SER A 989 30.57 -14.60 -17.62
C SER A 989 31.31 -15.87 -18.02
N ASP A 990 30.67 -17.02 -17.85
CA ASP A 990 31.22 -18.29 -18.30
C ASP A 990 31.03 -18.50 -19.82
N GLY A 991 31.62 -19.57 -20.37
CA GLY A 991 31.42 -19.96 -21.77
C GLY A 991 29.98 -20.34 -22.15
N HIS A 992 29.05 -20.40 -21.20
CA HIS A 992 27.62 -20.65 -21.37
C HIS A 992 26.76 -19.39 -21.28
N GLY A 993 27.35 -18.22 -20.98
CA GLY A 993 26.67 -16.94 -20.82
C GLY A 993 26.00 -16.74 -19.47
N SER A 994 26.38 -17.52 -18.45
CA SER A 994 25.92 -17.30 -17.07
C SER A 994 26.81 -16.28 -16.36
N VAL A 995 26.20 -15.34 -15.65
CA VAL A 995 26.89 -14.23 -14.96
C VAL A 995 27.50 -14.75 -13.65
N GLU A 996 28.83 -14.65 -13.51
CA GLU A 996 29.56 -15.14 -12.34
C GLU A 996 29.74 -14.06 -11.27
N SER A 997 30.20 -12.86 -11.65
CA SER A 997 30.45 -11.76 -10.72
C SER A 997 30.55 -10.41 -11.43
N THR A 998 30.39 -9.30 -10.69
CA THR A 998 30.50 -7.94 -11.24
C THR A 998 31.95 -7.58 -11.55
N ALA A 999 32.20 -7.05 -12.75
CA ALA A 999 33.53 -6.63 -13.19
C ALA A 999 33.76 -5.14 -12.95
N ALA A 1000 33.76 -4.73 -11.67
CA ALA A 1000 33.89 -3.33 -11.27
C ALA A 1000 35.21 -2.69 -11.76
N TYR A 1001 36.30 -3.47 -11.84
CA TYR A 1001 37.58 -3.06 -12.44
C TYR A 1001 37.43 -2.40 -13.82
N ILE A 1002 36.60 -2.96 -14.71
CA ILE A 1002 36.40 -2.44 -16.07
C ILE A 1002 35.82 -1.02 -16.02
N ILE A 1003 34.81 -0.82 -15.17
CA ILE A 1003 34.11 0.47 -15.05
C ILE A 1003 35.00 1.50 -14.33
N ARG A 1004 35.72 1.11 -13.27
CA ARG A 1004 36.69 1.98 -12.58
C ARG A 1004 37.79 2.45 -13.54
N GLY A 1005 38.35 1.53 -14.32
CA GLY A 1005 39.35 1.84 -15.34
C GLY A 1005 38.81 2.71 -16.49
N LEU A 1006 37.57 2.47 -16.91
CA LEU A 1006 36.87 3.35 -17.85
C LEU A 1006 36.72 4.78 -17.30
N CYS A 1007 36.32 4.91 -16.05
CA CYS A 1007 36.24 6.21 -15.37
C CYS A 1007 37.62 6.87 -15.31
N ARG A 1008 38.70 6.14 -15.01
CA ARG A 1008 40.08 6.66 -15.05
C ARG A 1008 40.48 7.14 -16.45
N ARG A 1009 40.19 6.36 -17.50
CA ARG A 1009 40.46 6.72 -18.90
C ARG A 1009 39.74 7.98 -19.35
N CYS A 1010 38.58 8.29 -18.77
CA CYS A 1010 37.77 9.43 -19.15
C CYS A 1010 38.04 10.64 -18.26
N CYS A 1011 37.98 10.47 -16.93
CA CYS A 1011 38.01 11.53 -15.95
C CYS A 1011 39.42 12.09 -15.70
N LEU A 1012 40.48 11.26 -15.59
CA LEU A 1012 41.82 11.76 -15.25
C LEU A 1012 42.42 12.66 -16.35
N PRO A 1013 42.42 12.26 -17.64
CA PRO A 1013 42.87 13.14 -18.72
C PRO A 1013 42.08 14.45 -18.75
N GLU A 1014 40.76 14.37 -18.55
CA GLU A 1014 39.89 15.53 -18.56
C GLU A 1014 40.15 16.47 -17.38
N THR A 1015 40.37 15.94 -16.17
CA THR A 1015 40.81 16.71 -15.00
C THR A 1015 42.13 17.45 -15.26
N ILE A 1016 43.08 16.80 -15.93
CA ILE A 1016 44.36 17.43 -16.27
C ILE A 1016 44.17 18.53 -17.31
N LEU A 1017 43.37 18.31 -18.34
CA LEU A 1017 43.05 19.32 -19.35
C LEU A 1017 42.35 20.54 -18.73
N ARG A 1018 41.41 20.32 -17.81
CA ARG A 1018 40.75 21.37 -17.02
C ARG A 1018 41.73 22.13 -16.14
N SER A 1019 42.69 21.42 -15.53
CA SER A 1019 43.76 22.03 -14.73
C SER A 1019 44.72 22.85 -15.59
N MET A 1020 45.02 22.41 -16.81
CA MET A 1020 45.81 23.19 -17.77
C MET A 1020 45.08 24.48 -18.16
N GLN A 1021 43.76 24.45 -18.36
CA GLN A 1021 42.99 25.68 -18.63
C GLN A 1021 43.04 26.68 -17.46
N ALA A 1022 42.87 26.21 -16.22
CA ALA A 1022 43.01 27.06 -15.04
C ALA A 1022 44.45 27.61 -14.91
N SER A 1023 45.47 26.82 -15.28
CA SER A 1023 46.87 27.24 -15.26
C SER A 1023 47.17 28.30 -16.32
N ILE A 1024 46.57 28.22 -17.52
CA ILE A 1024 46.69 29.25 -18.56
C ILE A 1024 46.11 30.57 -18.05
N ALA A 1025 44.92 30.56 -17.46
CA ALA A 1025 44.29 31.77 -16.92
C ALA A 1025 45.11 32.41 -15.79
N LEU A 1026 45.70 31.60 -14.91
CA LEU A 1026 46.62 32.10 -13.89
C LEU A 1026 47.92 32.64 -14.48
N SER A 1027 48.44 32.01 -15.53
CA SER A 1027 49.59 32.54 -16.25
C SER A 1027 49.27 33.89 -16.87
N GLU A 1028 48.11 34.07 -17.51
CA GLU A 1028 47.64 35.37 -18.04
C GLU A 1028 47.45 36.43 -16.93
N ALA A 1029 47.12 36.01 -15.71
CA ALA A 1029 47.01 36.87 -14.54
C ALA A 1029 48.36 37.20 -13.86
N GLY A 1030 49.48 36.69 -14.36
CA GLY A 1030 50.83 36.97 -13.86
C GLY A 1030 51.35 36.03 -12.77
N ASP A 1031 50.76 34.83 -12.61
CA ASP A 1031 51.25 33.81 -11.68
C ASP A 1031 52.41 32.96 -12.27
N SER A 1032 53.13 32.20 -11.44
CA SER A 1032 54.25 31.36 -11.90
C SER A 1032 53.81 30.13 -12.70
N LEU A 1033 54.64 29.71 -13.65
CA LEU A 1033 54.48 28.48 -14.47
C LEU A 1033 54.66 27.18 -13.69
N ASP A 1034 54.97 27.25 -12.40
CA ASP A 1034 55.25 26.09 -11.55
C ASP A 1034 54.10 25.06 -11.59
N HIS A 1035 52.88 25.51 -11.87
CA HIS A 1035 51.70 24.65 -12.02
C HIS A 1035 51.65 23.92 -13.38
N CYS A 1036 51.89 24.59 -14.52
CA CYS A 1036 51.92 23.93 -15.83
C CYS A 1036 53.09 22.92 -15.89
N ASP A 1037 54.27 23.28 -15.37
CA ASP A 1037 55.45 22.39 -15.38
C ASP A 1037 55.23 21.12 -14.55
N LYS A 1038 54.55 21.23 -13.39
CA LYS A 1038 54.13 20.08 -12.57
C LYS A 1038 53.20 19.15 -13.34
N LEU A 1039 52.17 19.68 -14.01
CA LEU A 1039 51.23 18.86 -14.79
C LEU A 1039 51.93 18.15 -15.97
N ILE A 1040 52.90 18.81 -16.62
CA ILE A 1040 53.71 18.21 -17.69
C ILE A 1040 54.59 17.08 -17.14
N GLU A 1041 55.27 17.31 -16.01
CA GLU A 1041 56.07 16.28 -15.35
C GLU A 1041 55.22 15.07 -14.94
N LEU A 1042 54.01 15.32 -14.43
CA LEU A 1042 53.06 14.28 -14.07
C LEU A 1042 52.64 13.43 -15.27
N VAL A 1043 52.29 14.04 -16.41
CA VAL A 1043 51.89 13.31 -17.63
C VAL A 1043 53.08 12.60 -18.28
N ALA A 1044 54.27 13.19 -18.24
CA ALA A 1044 55.48 12.63 -18.83
C ALA A 1044 56.15 11.54 -17.97
N SER A 1045 55.85 11.50 -16.66
CA SER A 1045 56.39 10.50 -15.75
C SER A 1045 55.93 9.09 -16.12
N SER A 1046 56.88 8.18 -16.31
CA SER A 1046 56.59 6.76 -16.49
C SER A 1046 56.03 6.11 -15.22
N GLU A 1047 56.29 6.70 -14.05
CA GLU A 1047 55.83 6.17 -12.76
C GLU A 1047 54.36 6.50 -12.50
N SER A 1048 53.83 7.59 -13.06
CA SER A 1048 52.42 7.98 -12.87
C SER A 1048 51.46 7.12 -13.69
N GLY A 1049 51.91 6.58 -14.83
CA GLY A 1049 51.05 5.84 -15.76
C GLY A 1049 49.85 6.67 -16.23
N ILE A 1050 49.96 7.99 -16.32
CA ILE A 1050 48.82 8.82 -16.76
C ILE A 1050 48.79 8.93 -18.29
N MET A 1051 49.96 8.90 -18.93
CA MET A 1051 50.10 9.07 -20.39
C MET A 1051 49.27 8.06 -21.20
N HIS A 1052 49.14 6.81 -20.73
CA HIS A 1052 48.39 5.77 -21.46
C HIS A 1052 46.87 5.90 -21.36
N LEU A 1053 46.37 6.77 -20.47
CA LEU A 1053 44.94 7.07 -20.34
C LEU A 1053 44.47 8.11 -21.36
N PHE A 1054 45.39 8.94 -21.85
CA PHE A 1054 45.10 9.95 -22.87
C PHE A 1054 44.76 9.29 -24.21
N SER A 1055 43.77 9.84 -24.88
CA SER A 1055 43.56 9.58 -26.29
C SER A 1055 44.52 10.41 -27.15
N GLN A 1056 44.63 10.08 -28.43
CA GLN A 1056 45.49 10.84 -29.35
C GLN A 1056 45.03 12.30 -29.48
N GLN A 1057 43.72 12.55 -29.49
CA GLN A 1057 43.18 13.90 -29.61
C GLN A 1057 43.35 14.70 -28.32
N GLN A 1058 43.11 14.09 -27.15
CA GLN A 1058 43.37 14.73 -25.86
C GLN A 1058 44.85 15.05 -25.66
N LEU A 1059 45.76 14.18 -26.11
CA LEU A 1059 47.19 14.47 -26.04
C LEU A 1059 47.57 15.63 -26.97
N GLN A 1060 46.96 15.71 -28.15
CA GLN A 1060 47.13 16.86 -29.03
C GLN A 1060 46.61 18.16 -28.40
N GLU A 1061 45.46 18.11 -27.74
CA GLU A 1061 44.89 19.24 -26.98
C GLU A 1061 45.82 19.65 -25.82
N PHE A 1062 46.32 18.68 -25.06
CA PHE A 1062 47.27 18.91 -23.97
C PHE A 1062 48.53 19.66 -24.43
N LEU A 1063 49.12 19.25 -25.57
CA LEU A 1063 50.27 19.93 -26.18
C LEU A 1063 49.94 21.36 -26.67
N LEU A 1064 48.69 21.61 -27.07
CA LEU A 1064 48.24 22.95 -27.41
C LEU A 1064 48.14 23.84 -26.16
N PHE A 1065 47.59 23.31 -25.06
CA PHE A 1065 47.54 24.04 -23.79
C PHE A 1065 48.92 24.29 -23.19
N GLU A 1066 49.85 23.33 -23.30
CA GLU A 1066 51.26 23.55 -22.95
C GLU A 1066 51.81 24.76 -23.72
N ARG A 1067 51.63 24.78 -25.04
CA ARG A 1067 52.10 25.89 -25.87
C ARG A 1067 51.46 27.22 -25.47
N GLU A 1068 50.17 27.24 -25.14
CA GLU A 1068 49.46 28.43 -24.68
C GLU A 1068 50.00 28.94 -23.34
N CYS A 1069 50.22 28.08 -22.33
CA CYS A 1069 50.86 28.46 -21.06
C CYS A 1069 52.18 29.22 -21.32
N TYR A 1070 53.04 28.68 -22.20
CA TYR A 1070 54.33 29.29 -22.51
C TYR A 1070 54.22 30.61 -23.28
N LEU A 1071 53.23 30.74 -24.17
CA LEU A 1071 52.99 31.99 -24.91
C LEU A 1071 52.51 33.10 -23.99
N SER A 1072 51.52 32.84 -23.12
CA SER A 1072 51.01 33.84 -22.16
C SER A 1072 52.11 34.38 -21.25
N LYS A 1073 53.06 33.53 -20.86
CA LYS A 1073 54.24 33.95 -20.10
C LYS A 1073 55.17 34.87 -20.89
N MET A 1074 55.45 34.52 -22.15
CA MET A 1074 56.30 35.36 -23.01
C MET A 1074 55.68 36.74 -23.23
N GLU A 1075 54.35 36.80 -23.40
CA GLU A 1075 53.61 38.06 -23.56
C GLU A 1075 53.72 38.92 -22.28
N LEU A 1076 53.58 38.34 -21.09
CA LEU A 1076 53.78 39.04 -19.82
C LEU A 1076 55.22 39.49 -19.57
N GLU A 1077 56.22 38.67 -19.92
CA GLU A 1077 57.63 39.05 -19.84
C GLU A 1077 57.93 40.23 -20.77
N GLU A 1078 57.34 40.25 -21.97
CA GLU A 1078 57.43 41.36 -22.94
C GLU A 1078 56.74 42.63 -22.42
N GLU A 1079 55.52 42.53 -21.88
CA GLU A 1079 54.81 43.66 -21.27
C GLU A 1079 55.56 44.24 -20.05
N GLN A 1080 56.18 43.39 -19.22
CA GLN A 1080 57.01 43.82 -18.09
C GLN A 1080 58.31 44.48 -18.56
N LEU A 1081 58.89 44.02 -19.67
CA LEU A 1081 60.05 44.64 -20.31
C LEU A 1081 59.72 46.00 -20.95
N GLU A 1082 58.51 46.17 -21.49
CA GLU A 1082 58.02 47.45 -22.04
C GLU A 1082 57.62 48.47 -20.95
N GLN A 1083 57.29 48.02 -19.74
CA GLN A 1083 56.97 48.87 -18.58
C GLN A 1083 58.18 49.32 -17.75
N LEU A 1084 59.39 48.83 -18.05
CA LEU A 1084 60.62 49.37 -17.45
C LEU A 1084 60.84 50.79 -17.97
N PRO A 1085 60.94 51.82 -17.09
CA PRO A 1085 61.18 53.18 -17.54
C PRO A 1085 62.53 53.23 -18.25
N ALA A 1086 62.52 53.69 -19.51
CA ALA A 1086 63.74 54.03 -20.23
C ALA A 1086 64.43 55.21 -19.55
N ASP A 1087 65.30 54.94 -18.58
CA ASP A 1087 66.38 55.82 -18.15
C ASP A 1087 67.48 55.03 -17.43
N GLY A 1088 68.67 54.95 -18.06
CA GLY A 1088 69.97 54.78 -17.39
C GLY A 1088 70.63 53.41 -17.46
#